data_AF-A0A074ST32-F1
#
_entry.id   AF-A0A074ST32-F1
#
_cell.length_a   1.000
_cell.length_b   1.000
_cell.length_c   1.000
_cell.angle_alpha   90.00
_cell.angle_beta   90.00
_cell.angle_gamma   90.00
#
_symmetry.space_group_name_H-M   'P 1'
#
loop_
_entity.id
_entity.type
_entity.pdbx_description
1 polymer ?
#
loop_
_entity_poly.entity_id
_entity_poly.type
_entity_poly.pdbx_seq_one_letter_code
_entity_poly.pdbx_strand_id
1 'polypeptide(L)'
;MLSTRAYSLLPTSGSTETLHSPGEVEFDEAWPSERPATHGWFPLTAALATQRSRPRHTYTIAIAALSTIFVLIIVSTLHDSGLLQSSNPSPPSPEPSFREPTARDCFELPSDELVWQTTQLPAERSELCPFDPESFAVLQESPYVAKSKPMNIQWSNECLEDMLAEGQIQPRSCDQHSTTQKIDLVWTWVNGSSTLLEFTRRDRVAQVSGLPQADLETETIAGLAAKLFRDHDELRHSVRAALEHFDADSNAKADFFILGSDLPVSVHGLKTDDDPATGEARVGQMPSWLEIEEMGPKGEFANWSKDGKQTRLQVRHHRDIFSHYEGTVFNSLAIESQFSNLDKIGVSDIFVYVNDDVFLSRDLSPRDFHMQEQGIVMRMQNYITISPDPSVPQHDGLEWESLQYSNHLLSNRFGSRLRPYPAHLAKTLSISMLKEVAQAWPEDLTRVVGRPFRGMKHMVENQPADMYMVFMEHHWIVERWREALLWSWVVARGEARTGGNTDAWSDEVARQAWKELGGKVGEDTLVVQRALRSTLENADKWAGAKATTVSFSSLDGYPYSEDMGEQGWVSEGDVCELSFDRCFASHDTASRTFQRIAFEEPILCGDCIIHALINQSGKRGLEAFLPPKSDKPISRQAKPTLPLSSRWQDVDFKLASAVPDWVNTRQFVLRMLQQYRFVLGETPFVFAIVTGPESAAQNVQVIDSKPELAILCVNDDVAEGDDSVRDILEQWMSGRWNQSAAWEQR
;
A
#
# COMPACT_ATOMS: atom_id res chain seq x y z
N MET A 1 48.99 -5.56 4.95
CA MET A 1 49.07 -6.71 4.03
C MET A 1 48.27 -7.86 4.63
N LEU A 2 47.01 -7.96 4.23
CA LEU A 2 46.06 -9.02 4.61
C LEU A 2 45.47 -9.54 3.30
N SER A 3 45.45 -10.86 3.18
CA SER A 3 45.22 -11.63 1.96
C SER A 3 43.75 -11.59 1.54
N THR A 4 43.42 -10.81 0.51
CA THR A 4 42.21 -10.98 -0.31
C THR A 4 42.28 -12.33 -1.03
N ARG A 5 41.51 -13.32 -0.59
CA ARG A 5 41.33 -14.56 -1.34
C ARG A 5 40.30 -14.32 -2.44
N ALA A 6 40.79 -14.21 -3.68
CA ALA A 6 39.98 -14.26 -4.89
C ALA A 6 39.30 -15.64 -5.01
N TYR A 7 37.99 -15.65 -5.29
CA TYR A 7 37.26 -16.85 -5.68
C TYR A 7 36.65 -16.65 -7.07
N SER A 8 36.78 -17.71 -7.87
CA SER A 8 36.54 -17.79 -9.32
C SER A 8 35.08 -17.54 -9.71
N LEU A 9 34.86 -16.62 -10.65
CA LEU A 9 33.63 -16.51 -11.44
C LEU A 9 33.67 -17.57 -12.56
N LEU A 10 32.56 -18.28 -12.79
CA LEU A 10 32.38 -19.18 -13.94
C LEU A 10 31.26 -18.61 -14.82
N PRO A 11 31.42 -18.56 -16.16
CA PRO A 11 30.44 -17.97 -17.05
C PRO A 11 29.27 -18.92 -17.36
N THR A 12 28.06 -18.38 -17.38
CA THR A 12 26.86 -19.02 -17.93
C THR A 12 26.71 -18.68 -19.41
N SER A 13 26.14 -19.62 -20.17
CA SER A 13 26.09 -19.58 -21.63
C SER A 13 24.78 -18.97 -22.14
N GLY A 14 24.90 -17.94 -22.98
CA GLY A 14 23.79 -17.24 -23.62
C GLY A 14 23.33 -17.85 -24.96
N SER A 15 22.01 -17.78 -25.20
CA SER A 15 21.39 -17.96 -26.51
C SER A 15 21.09 -16.58 -27.12
N THR A 16 21.71 -16.28 -28.25
CA THR A 16 21.51 -15.06 -29.05
C THR A 16 20.57 -15.36 -30.21
N GLU A 17 19.48 -14.58 -30.35
CA GLU A 17 18.87 -14.34 -31.66
C GLU A 17 18.51 -12.85 -31.80
N THR A 18 19.16 -12.24 -32.78
CA THR A 18 19.01 -10.86 -33.26
C THR A 18 17.73 -10.68 -34.09
N LEU A 19 17.00 -9.59 -33.91
CA LEU A 19 16.01 -9.14 -34.89
C LEU A 19 16.22 -7.66 -35.30
N HIS A 20 16.06 -7.44 -36.60
CA HIS A 20 16.36 -6.25 -37.39
C HIS A 20 15.40 -5.07 -37.20
N SER A 21 15.94 -3.85 -37.32
CA SER A 21 15.25 -2.57 -37.51
C SER A 21 14.50 -2.46 -38.86
N PRO A 22 13.44 -1.65 -38.92
CA PRO A 22 13.46 -0.45 -39.78
C PRO A 22 12.74 0.73 -39.08
N GLY A 23 12.87 2.02 -39.41
CA GLY A 23 13.46 2.77 -40.52
C GLY A 23 12.94 4.21 -40.36
N GLU A 24 13.79 5.17 -40.69
CA GLU A 24 13.59 6.62 -40.49
C GLU A 24 12.37 7.19 -41.24
N VAL A 25 11.65 8.10 -40.60
CA VAL A 25 10.79 9.09 -41.27
C VAL A 25 10.93 10.45 -40.54
N GLU A 26 11.60 11.40 -41.19
CA GLU A 26 11.52 12.84 -40.90
C GLU A 26 10.19 13.41 -41.45
N PHE A 27 9.57 14.38 -40.76
CA PHE A 27 9.34 15.75 -41.24
C PHE A 27 8.43 16.60 -40.31
N ASP A 28 8.98 17.77 -39.95
CA ASP A 28 8.43 19.13 -39.80
C ASP A 28 7.26 19.52 -38.87
N GLU A 29 7.65 20.36 -37.90
CA GLU A 29 7.08 21.66 -37.46
C GLU A 29 5.55 21.91 -37.51
N ALA A 30 4.97 22.22 -36.34
CA ALA A 30 4.27 23.50 -36.09
C ALA A 30 3.74 23.61 -34.64
N TRP A 31 4.20 24.64 -33.92
CA TRP A 31 3.56 25.16 -32.71
C TRP A 31 2.21 25.83 -33.04
N PRO A 32 1.26 25.89 -32.09
CA PRO A 32 1.14 27.13 -31.33
C PRO A 32 0.84 26.94 -29.83
N SER A 33 1.51 27.79 -29.07
CA SER A 33 1.23 28.19 -27.70
C SER A 33 -0.22 28.64 -27.49
N GLU A 34 -0.87 28.18 -26.42
CA GLU A 34 -1.85 28.98 -25.69
C GLU A 34 -2.04 28.44 -24.26
N ARG A 35 -1.57 29.23 -23.28
CA ARG A 35 -1.89 29.04 -21.85
C ARG A 35 -3.33 29.50 -21.60
N PRO A 36 -4.04 28.89 -20.65
CA PRO A 36 -4.53 29.72 -19.55
C PRO A 36 -4.42 29.08 -18.16
N ALA A 37 -3.91 29.92 -17.25
CA ALA A 37 -4.33 30.15 -15.88
C ALA A 37 -4.64 28.95 -14.96
N THR A 38 -3.65 28.69 -14.11
CA THR A 38 -3.74 28.11 -12.76
C THR A 38 -4.77 28.82 -11.88
N HIS A 39 -5.41 28.11 -10.94
CA HIS A 39 -5.67 28.52 -9.54
C HIS A 39 -6.35 27.35 -8.79
N GLY A 40 -5.68 26.82 -7.77
CA GLY A 40 -6.22 25.79 -6.87
C GLY A 40 -5.35 25.66 -5.61
N TRP A 41 -5.50 26.60 -4.68
CA TRP A 41 -4.94 26.51 -3.33
C TRP A 41 -6.05 26.09 -2.36
N PHE A 42 -5.84 24.99 -1.62
CA PHE A 42 -6.60 24.67 -0.41
C PHE A 42 -5.63 24.70 0.77
N PRO A 43 -5.76 25.63 1.75
CA PRO A 43 -4.99 25.57 2.98
C PRO A 43 -5.68 24.67 4.01
N LEU A 44 -4.85 23.88 4.68
CA LEU A 44 -5.15 23.11 5.89
C LEU A 44 -5.74 24.01 6.98
N THR A 45 -6.99 23.76 7.36
CA THR A 45 -7.48 23.88 8.74
C THR A 45 -8.79 23.08 8.87
N ALA A 46 -8.69 21.80 9.19
CA ALA A 46 -9.82 20.99 9.63
C ALA A 46 -9.45 20.22 10.90
N ALA A 47 -9.08 20.96 11.93
CA ALA A 47 -9.15 20.51 13.31
C ALA A 47 -9.87 21.62 14.09
N LEU A 48 -10.93 21.26 14.81
CA LEU A 48 -11.88 22.09 15.57
C LEU A 48 -13.20 22.44 14.84
N ALA A 49 -14.14 21.48 14.82
CA ALA A 49 -15.57 21.81 14.90
C ALA A 49 -16.39 20.60 15.39
N THR A 50 -16.42 20.40 16.71
CA THR A 50 -17.57 19.76 17.35
C THR A 50 -18.54 20.86 17.84
N GLN A 51 -19.84 20.61 17.65
CA GLN A 51 -21.03 21.34 18.12
C GLN A 51 -21.74 22.38 17.22
N ARG A 52 -22.95 21.95 16.83
CA ARG A 52 -24.26 22.65 16.83
C ARG A 52 -24.61 23.62 15.67
N SER A 53 -25.30 23.03 14.70
CA SER A 53 -26.65 23.40 14.18
C SER A 53 -27.11 24.87 14.07
N ARG A 54 -27.47 25.22 12.81
CA ARG A 54 -28.55 26.11 12.31
C ARG A 54 -28.27 27.59 11.99
N PRO A 55 -28.98 28.18 11.00
CA PRO A 55 -28.42 29.10 10.00
C PRO A 55 -28.86 30.56 10.15
N ARG A 56 -28.07 31.51 9.62
CA ARG A 56 -28.56 32.69 8.86
C ARG A 56 -27.44 33.64 8.38
N HIS A 57 -27.59 34.07 7.12
CA HIS A 57 -26.87 35.15 6.44
C HIS A 57 -27.10 36.55 7.06
N THR A 58 -26.20 37.49 6.70
CA THR A 58 -26.29 38.98 6.70
C THR A 58 -25.50 39.82 7.72
N TYR A 59 -24.34 39.38 8.23
CA TYR A 59 -23.49 40.24 9.10
C TYR A 59 -22.00 40.40 8.72
N THR A 60 -21.56 39.94 7.55
CA THR A 60 -20.12 39.87 7.23
C THR A 60 -19.52 41.15 6.63
N ILE A 61 -20.32 42.08 6.09
CA ILE A 61 -19.80 43.26 5.36
C ILE A 61 -19.43 44.42 6.31
N ALA A 62 -20.03 44.51 7.50
CA ALA A 62 -19.77 45.61 8.44
C ALA A 62 -18.47 45.45 9.25
N ILE A 63 -17.97 44.22 9.43
CA ILE A 63 -16.80 43.93 10.29
C ILE A 63 -15.48 44.16 9.55
N ALA A 64 -15.41 43.83 8.25
CA ALA A 64 -14.19 44.00 7.44
C ALA A 64 -13.81 45.48 7.24
N ALA A 65 -14.80 46.39 7.18
CA ALA A 65 -14.57 47.82 7.01
C ALA A 65 -14.03 48.51 8.29
N LEU A 66 -14.35 47.97 9.48
CA LEU A 66 -13.87 48.52 10.75
C LEU A 66 -12.43 48.10 11.06
N SER A 67 -12.02 46.89 10.65
CA SER A 67 -10.65 46.40 10.87
C SER A 67 -9.61 47.11 10.00
N THR A 68 -9.95 47.53 8.79
CA THR A 68 -9.04 48.26 7.89
C THR A 68 -8.78 49.69 8.36
N ILE A 69 -9.79 50.36 8.94
CA ILE A 69 -9.64 51.71 9.49
C ILE A 69 -8.74 51.70 10.74
N PHE A 70 -8.79 50.62 11.55
CA PHE A 70 -7.97 50.50 12.76
C PHE A 70 -6.48 50.30 12.46
N VAL A 71 -6.14 49.54 11.41
CA VAL A 71 -4.75 49.31 10.98
C VAL A 71 -4.12 50.60 10.43
N LEU A 72 -4.87 51.40 9.68
CA LEU A 72 -4.38 52.66 9.12
C LEU A 72 -4.08 53.73 10.19
N ILE A 73 -4.83 53.73 11.31
CA ILE A 73 -4.59 54.62 12.45
C ILE A 73 -3.30 54.23 13.20
N ILE A 74 -2.98 52.93 13.30
CA ILE A 74 -1.76 52.44 13.96
C ILE A 74 -0.51 52.78 13.13
N VAL A 75 -0.57 52.61 11.81
CA VAL A 75 0.57 52.94 10.92
C VAL A 75 0.84 54.44 10.90
N SER A 76 -0.21 55.28 10.94
CA SER A 76 -0.04 56.75 10.98
C SER A 76 0.54 57.24 12.31
N THR A 77 0.20 56.61 13.43
CA THR A 77 0.70 57.00 14.77
C THR A 77 2.16 56.55 15.02
N LEU A 78 2.59 55.45 14.40
CA LEU A 78 3.98 54.98 14.46
C LEU A 78 4.93 55.84 13.61
N HIS A 79 4.46 56.40 12.50
CA HIS A 79 5.26 57.29 11.64
C HIS A 79 5.50 58.66 12.29
N ASP A 80 4.52 59.21 13.03
CA ASP A 80 4.66 60.50 13.74
C ASP A 80 5.54 60.41 14.99
N SER A 81 5.86 59.20 15.46
CA SER A 81 6.64 58.95 16.69
C SER A 81 8.17 58.93 16.48
N GLY A 82 8.66 59.12 15.24
CA GLY A 82 10.09 59.33 14.96
C GLY A 82 11.04 58.17 15.28
N LEU A 83 10.55 56.93 15.33
CA LEU A 83 11.33 55.75 15.77
C LEU A 83 12.07 54.98 14.66
N LEU A 84 12.19 55.55 13.46
CA LEU A 84 13.04 55.00 12.38
C LEU A 84 14.19 55.96 12.12
N GLN A 85 15.33 55.73 12.77
CA GLN A 85 16.58 56.44 12.52
C GLN A 85 17.65 55.51 11.95
N SER A 86 18.41 56.09 11.01
CA SER A 86 19.30 55.49 10.03
C SER A 86 20.54 54.79 10.59
N SER A 87 20.96 53.74 9.88
CA SER A 87 22.23 53.02 10.00
C SER A 87 23.47 53.89 9.68
N ASN A 88 24.56 53.63 10.41
CA ASN A 88 25.93 54.06 10.10
C ASN A 88 26.79 52.82 9.76
N PRO A 89 27.90 52.97 9.02
CA PRO A 89 28.53 51.89 8.25
C PRO A 89 29.47 50.98 9.07
N SER A 90 29.46 49.69 8.74
CA SER A 90 30.34 48.64 9.28
C SER A 90 31.77 48.70 8.70
N PRO A 91 32.81 48.26 9.44
CA PRO A 91 34.20 48.24 8.98
C PRO A 91 34.46 47.10 7.97
N PRO A 92 35.57 47.15 7.20
CA PRO A 92 35.83 46.18 6.14
C PRO A 92 36.21 44.80 6.70
N SER A 93 35.61 43.76 6.12
CA SER A 93 35.87 42.34 6.39
C SER A 93 37.29 41.94 5.96
N PRO A 94 37.98 41.05 6.71
CA PRO A 94 39.27 40.50 6.28
C PRO A 94 39.09 39.50 5.13
N GLU A 95 40.07 39.43 4.22
CA GLU A 95 40.11 38.46 3.12
C GLU A 95 40.01 37.00 3.61
N PRO A 96 39.31 36.11 2.88
CA PRO A 96 39.14 34.73 3.31
C PRO A 96 40.45 33.95 3.14
N SER A 97 40.95 33.39 4.24
CA SER A 97 41.98 32.36 4.20
C SER A 97 41.41 31.11 3.51
N PHE A 98 42.09 30.62 2.47
CA PHE A 98 41.79 29.34 1.83
C PHE A 98 41.68 28.22 2.88
N ARG A 99 40.50 27.64 3.00
CA ARG A 99 40.23 26.41 3.77
C ARG A 99 39.93 25.31 2.74
N GLU A 100 40.45 24.10 2.95
CA GLU A 100 40.10 22.95 2.10
C GLU A 100 38.59 22.66 2.18
N PRO A 101 37.92 22.33 1.07
CA PRO A 101 36.48 22.06 1.06
C PRO A 101 36.15 20.81 1.88
N THR A 102 35.03 20.85 2.61
CA THR A 102 34.46 19.70 3.32
C THR A 102 33.26 19.14 2.55
N ALA A 103 32.83 17.89 2.81
CA ALA A 103 31.65 17.28 2.17
C ALA A 103 30.38 18.15 2.23
N ARG A 104 30.34 19.09 3.19
CA ARG A 104 29.27 20.06 3.45
C ARG A 104 29.19 21.18 2.41
N ASP A 105 30.29 21.54 1.76
CA ASP A 105 30.32 22.65 0.78
C ASP A 105 29.72 22.26 -0.59
N CYS A 106 29.44 20.95 -0.79
CA CYS A 106 28.80 20.39 -1.98
C CYS A 106 27.25 20.55 -1.97
N PHE A 107 26.63 20.90 -0.83
CA PHE A 107 25.16 20.85 -0.63
C PHE A 107 24.50 22.15 -0.14
N GLU A 108 25.25 23.24 0.07
CA GLU A 108 24.64 24.54 0.37
C GLU A 108 24.12 25.20 -0.92
N LEU A 109 22.79 25.18 -1.10
CA LEU A 109 22.10 26.16 -1.94
C LEU A 109 22.08 27.52 -1.22
N PRO A 110 22.21 28.66 -1.93
CA PRO A 110 22.12 29.97 -1.30
C PRO A 110 20.77 30.17 -0.62
N SER A 111 20.79 30.78 0.56
CA SER A 111 19.67 30.94 1.51
C SER A 111 18.51 31.86 1.07
N ASP A 112 18.47 32.26 -0.20
CA ASP A 112 17.67 33.41 -0.61
C ASP A 112 16.90 33.10 -1.91
N GLU A 113 15.99 32.12 -1.93
CA GLU A 113 14.82 32.14 -2.86
C GLU A 113 13.79 31.03 -2.57
N LEU A 114 12.64 31.44 -2.04
CA LEU A 114 11.45 30.62 -1.86
C LEU A 114 10.71 30.51 -3.22
N VAL A 115 11.08 29.56 -4.09
CA VAL A 115 10.46 29.41 -5.42
C VAL A 115 10.13 27.95 -5.75
N TRP A 116 8.83 27.68 -5.85
CA TRP A 116 8.30 26.50 -6.55
C TRP A 116 8.53 26.63 -8.05
N GLN A 117 8.84 25.49 -8.69
CA GLN A 117 9.00 25.29 -10.14
C GLN A 117 10.26 25.92 -10.77
N THR A 118 11.05 25.05 -11.44
CA THR A 118 12.08 25.33 -12.46
C THR A 118 13.18 26.32 -12.09
N THR A 119 14.40 25.84 -11.80
CA THR A 119 15.62 26.64 -12.06
C THR A 119 16.91 25.80 -12.12
N GLN A 120 17.72 26.16 -13.11
CA GLN A 120 19.07 25.73 -13.50
C GLN A 120 20.09 25.69 -12.36
N LEU A 121 20.95 24.67 -12.36
CA LEU A 121 22.20 24.65 -11.61
C LEU A 121 23.34 25.25 -12.46
N PRO A 122 24.26 26.06 -11.89
CA PRO A 122 25.45 26.54 -12.60
C PRO A 122 26.49 25.42 -12.82
N ALA A 123 27.13 25.41 -14.00
CA ALA A 123 28.03 24.37 -14.48
C ALA A 123 29.43 24.28 -13.81
N GLU A 124 29.68 24.96 -12.68
CA GLU A 124 31.04 25.20 -12.17
C GLU A 124 31.40 24.48 -10.86
N ARG A 125 30.63 23.50 -10.37
CA ARG A 125 30.94 22.77 -9.10
C ARG A 125 30.96 21.23 -9.20
N SER A 126 31.30 20.67 -10.35
CA SER A 126 31.45 19.22 -10.51
C SER A 126 32.88 18.72 -10.25
N GLU A 127 33.42 18.86 -9.03
CA GLU A 127 34.64 18.11 -8.66
C GLU A 127 34.55 17.51 -7.24
N LEU A 128 34.58 16.17 -7.21
CA LEU A 128 35.08 15.24 -6.18
C LEU A 128 34.84 15.62 -4.70
N CYS A 129 33.70 15.17 -4.14
CA CYS A 129 33.47 15.19 -2.69
C CYS A 129 34.14 13.95 -2.01
N PRO A 130 34.60 14.02 -0.74
CA PRO A 130 35.37 12.97 -0.08
C PRO A 130 34.49 11.87 0.54
N PHE A 131 35.04 10.67 0.59
CA PHE A 131 34.39 9.37 0.64
C PHE A 131 34.33 8.74 2.05
N ASP A 132 33.23 8.05 2.36
CA ASP A 132 33.21 6.92 3.30
C ASP A 132 32.88 5.65 2.49
N PRO A 133 33.69 4.57 2.52
CA PRO A 133 33.48 3.42 1.64
C PRO A 133 32.20 2.66 2.02
N GLU A 134 31.22 2.69 1.11
CA GLU A 134 29.96 1.97 1.21
C GLU A 134 30.14 0.45 1.38
N SER A 135 29.31 -0.16 2.23
CA SER A 135 29.27 -1.60 2.45
C SER A 135 28.35 -2.28 1.43
N PHE A 136 28.94 -3.15 0.61
CA PHE A 136 28.22 -3.94 -0.38
C PHE A 136 28.42 -5.44 -0.17
N ALA A 137 27.37 -6.23 -0.46
CA ALA A 137 27.49 -7.68 -0.58
C ALA A 137 27.61 -8.07 -2.06
N VAL A 138 28.65 -8.82 -2.43
CA VAL A 138 28.75 -9.41 -3.77
C VAL A 138 27.69 -10.49 -3.92
N LEU A 139 26.79 -10.32 -4.88
CA LEU A 139 25.65 -11.22 -5.04
C LEU A 139 25.99 -12.38 -5.98
N GLN A 140 26.14 -13.59 -5.43
CA GLN A 140 26.22 -14.83 -6.22
C GLN A 140 24.89 -15.14 -6.91
N GLU A 141 24.86 -15.96 -7.98
CA GLU A 141 23.60 -16.43 -8.59
C GLU A 141 22.60 -16.87 -7.51
N SER A 142 21.35 -16.40 -7.60
CA SER A 142 20.34 -16.64 -6.56
C SER A 142 20.14 -18.15 -6.39
N PRO A 143 20.63 -18.76 -5.30
CA PRO A 143 20.55 -20.21 -5.12
C PRO A 143 19.19 -20.62 -4.53
N TYR A 144 18.24 -19.69 -4.50
CA TYR A 144 17.16 -19.73 -3.54
C TYR A 144 15.84 -20.17 -4.19
N VAL A 145 15.59 -21.47 -4.10
CA VAL A 145 14.25 -22.05 -4.27
C VAL A 145 13.80 -22.51 -2.89
N ALA A 146 13.26 -21.61 -2.06
CA ALA A 146 12.55 -22.09 -0.87
C ALA A 146 11.31 -22.85 -1.32
N LYS A 147 11.24 -24.13 -0.94
CA LYS A 147 9.98 -24.86 -0.88
C LYS A 147 9.27 -24.46 0.42
N SER A 148 8.81 -23.21 0.52
CA SER A 148 7.84 -22.89 1.55
C SER A 148 6.56 -23.65 1.19
N LYS A 149 6.16 -24.61 2.04
CA LYS A 149 4.81 -25.15 1.94
C LYS A 149 3.90 -24.06 2.52
N PRO A 150 2.89 -23.57 1.78
CA PRO A 150 1.94 -22.65 2.37
C PRO A 150 1.34 -23.33 3.60
N MET A 151 1.55 -22.74 4.78
CA MET A 151 0.86 -23.14 5.99
C MET A 151 -0.58 -22.63 5.87
N ASN A 152 -1.39 -23.32 5.08
CA ASN A 152 -2.82 -23.08 5.07
C ASN A 152 -3.39 -23.63 6.36
N ILE A 153 -3.77 -22.73 7.28
CA ILE A 153 -4.59 -23.06 8.42
C ILE A 153 -5.79 -23.87 7.92
N GLN A 154 -5.92 -25.10 8.42
CA GLN A 154 -6.99 -25.99 8.02
C GLN A 154 -8.12 -25.87 9.03
N TRP A 155 -9.15 -25.11 8.68
CA TRP A 155 -10.37 -25.07 9.47
C TRP A 155 -11.18 -26.36 9.26
N SER A 156 -11.69 -26.92 10.36
CA SER A 156 -12.72 -27.95 10.31
C SER A 156 -14.00 -27.35 9.74
N ASN A 157 -14.87 -28.20 9.20
CA ASN A 157 -16.13 -27.72 8.64
C ASN A 157 -17.05 -27.20 9.74
N GLU A 158 -17.04 -27.85 10.90
CA GLU A 158 -17.77 -27.44 12.09
C GLU A 158 -17.31 -26.05 12.56
N CYS A 159 -15.99 -25.80 12.54
CA CYS A 159 -15.45 -24.47 12.84
C CYS A 159 -15.94 -23.41 11.84
N LEU A 160 -15.93 -23.70 10.53
CA LEU A 160 -16.41 -22.76 9.53
C LEU A 160 -17.91 -22.47 9.66
N GLU A 161 -18.72 -23.48 9.97
CA GLU A 161 -20.15 -23.32 10.23
C GLU A 161 -20.38 -22.42 11.45
N ASP A 162 -19.78 -22.75 12.59
CA ASP A 162 -19.94 -21.96 13.81
C ASP A 162 -19.43 -20.52 13.63
N MET A 163 -18.32 -20.34 12.92
CA MET A 163 -17.69 -19.04 12.73
C MET A 163 -18.42 -18.14 11.74
N LEU A 164 -18.83 -18.65 10.57
CA LEU A 164 -19.40 -17.84 9.49
C LEU A 164 -20.93 -17.90 9.46
N ALA A 165 -21.50 -19.10 9.59
CA ALA A 165 -22.95 -19.28 9.49
C ALA A 165 -23.64 -18.75 10.75
N GLU A 166 -23.16 -19.15 11.93
CA GLU A 166 -23.70 -18.72 13.21
C GLU A 166 -23.09 -17.40 13.71
N GLY A 167 -21.86 -17.09 13.28
CA GLY A 167 -21.15 -15.88 13.71
C GLY A 167 -20.60 -16.00 15.12
N GLN A 168 -20.15 -17.18 15.56
CA GLN A 168 -19.43 -17.35 16.82
C GLN A 168 -18.01 -16.77 16.72
N ILE A 169 -17.57 -16.04 17.75
CA ILE A 169 -16.30 -15.30 17.72
C ILE A 169 -15.09 -16.21 17.89
N GLN A 170 -15.18 -17.13 18.84
CA GLN A 170 -14.16 -18.11 19.20
C GLN A 170 -14.88 -19.45 19.40
N PRO A 171 -15.27 -20.11 18.31
CA PRO A 171 -15.98 -21.38 18.40
C PRO A 171 -15.05 -22.44 18.99
N ARG A 172 -15.55 -23.24 19.94
CA ARG A 172 -14.77 -24.38 20.49
C ARG A 172 -14.39 -25.41 19.43
N SER A 173 -15.18 -25.49 18.37
CA SER A 173 -14.90 -26.33 17.20
C SER A 173 -13.63 -25.93 16.45
N CYS A 174 -13.09 -24.73 16.70
CA CYS A 174 -11.84 -24.22 16.13
C CYS A 174 -10.60 -24.49 17.01
N ASP A 175 -10.77 -24.95 18.26
CA ASP A 175 -9.70 -25.07 19.27
C ASP A 175 -8.58 -26.06 18.87
N GLN A 176 -8.81 -26.97 17.92
CA GLN A 176 -7.81 -27.95 17.47
C GLN A 176 -6.75 -27.37 16.51
N HIS A 177 -6.87 -26.10 16.07
CA HIS A 177 -6.01 -25.49 15.05
C HIS A 177 -5.39 -24.13 15.45
N SER A 178 -5.39 -23.83 16.76
CA SER A 178 -4.79 -22.64 17.39
C SER A 178 -3.25 -22.67 17.41
N THR A 179 -2.59 -22.97 16.28
CA THR A 179 -1.14 -22.70 16.17
C THR A 179 -0.96 -21.20 15.97
N THR A 180 -0.16 -20.54 16.81
CA THR A 180 0.13 -19.12 16.64
C THR A 180 0.74 -18.87 15.26
N GLN A 181 0.11 -18.00 14.48
CA GLN A 181 0.56 -17.70 13.12
C GLN A 181 1.84 -16.87 13.15
N LYS A 182 2.84 -17.29 12.38
CA LYS A 182 4.03 -16.49 12.09
C LYS A 182 3.66 -15.32 11.18
N ILE A 183 3.98 -14.12 11.62
CA ILE A 183 3.86 -12.88 10.84
C ILE A 183 5.26 -12.28 10.76
N ASP A 184 5.78 -12.18 9.54
CA ASP A 184 7.07 -11.59 9.25
C ASP A 184 6.93 -10.10 8.90
N LEU A 185 7.98 -9.31 9.19
CA LEU A 185 8.05 -7.90 8.82
C LEU A 185 9.03 -7.74 7.65
N VAL A 186 8.61 -6.97 6.63
CA VAL A 186 9.37 -6.76 5.40
C VAL A 186 9.53 -5.26 5.18
N TRP A 187 10.77 -4.80 5.13
CA TRP A 187 11.14 -3.45 4.76
C TRP A 187 11.63 -3.40 3.32
N THR A 188 11.26 -2.37 2.58
CA THR A 188 11.99 -1.94 1.38
C THR A 188 12.90 -0.81 1.75
N TRP A 189 14.13 -0.82 1.23
CA TRP A 189 15.11 0.21 1.55
C TRP A 189 16.08 0.44 0.42
N VAL A 190 16.56 1.68 0.33
CA VAL A 190 17.62 2.08 -0.59
C VAL A 190 18.52 3.08 0.12
N ASN A 191 19.83 2.86 0.09
CA ASN A 191 20.77 3.90 0.50
C ASN A 191 20.88 4.92 -0.62
N GLY A 192 20.14 6.01 -0.48
CA GLY A 192 20.10 7.05 -1.47
C GLY A 192 21.31 7.98 -1.53
N SER A 193 22.14 7.97 -0.49
CA SER A 193 23.45 8.62 -0.48
C SER A 193 24.51 7.86 -1.31
N SER A 194 24.15 6.70 -1.86
CA SER A 194 25.08 5.83 -2.61
C SER A 194 25.49 6.45 -3.95
N THR A 195 26.81 6.60 -4.15
CA THR A 195 27.35 7.13 -5.41
C THR A 195 27.11 6.17 -6.57
N LEU A 196 27.24 4.85 -6.31
CA LEU A 196 26.97 3.84 -7.33
C LEU A 196 25.48 3.82 -7.70
N LEU A 197 24.58 4.07 -6.75
CA LEU A 197 23.14 4.18 -7.02
C LEU A 197 22.87 5.35 -7.96
N GLU A 198 23.45 6.52 -7.69
CA GLU A 198 23.26 7.71 -8.55
C GLU A 198 23.82 7.52 -9.96
N PHE A 199 25.00 6.90 -10.11
CA PHE A 199 25.52 6.55 -11.42
C PHE A 199 24.63 5.54 -12.14
N THR A 200 24.22 4.48 -11.45
CA THR A 200 23.30 3.46 -12.00
C THR A 200 21.98 4.09 -12.43
N ARG A 201 21.45 5.02 -11.62
CA ARG A 201 20.22 5.76 -11.92
C ARG A 201 20.36 6.56 -13.19
N ARG A 202 21.43 7.36 -13.32
CA ARG A 202 21.69 8.18 -14.52
C ARG A 202 21.86 7.33 -15.77
N ASP A 203 22.65 6.27 -15.69
CA ASP A 203 22.82 5.31 -16.78
C ASP A 203 21.48 4.68 -17.18
N ARG A 204 20.67 4.27 -16.19
CA ARG A 204 19.35 3.70 -16.43
C ARG A 204 18.38 4.69 -17.05
N VAL A 205 18.39 5.97 -16.65
CA VAL A 205 17.58 7.02 -17.28
C VAL A 205 18.00 7.20 -18.75
N ALA A 206 19.30 7.21 -19.05
CA ALA A 206 19.81 7.31 -20.42
C ALA A 206 19.37 6.12 -21.30
N GLN A 207 19.48 4.89 -20.78
CA GLN A 207 19.02 3.68 -21.46
C GLN A 207 17.53 3.71 -21.79
N VAL A 208 16.71 4.16 -20.84
CA VAL A 208 15.24 4.14 -20.96
C VAL A 208 14.70 5.27 -21.83
N SER A 209 15.30 6.46 -21.75
CA SER A 209 14.88 7.62 -22.55
C SER A 209 15.39 7.59 -23.99
N GLY A 210 16.45 6.83 -24.27
CA GLY A 210 17.13 6.82 -25.56
C GLY A 210 17.90 8.13 -25.87
N LEU A 211 17.99 9.05 -24.89
CA LEU A 211 18.70 10.32 -25.02
C LEU A 211 20.15 10.19 -24.50
N PRO A 212 21.13 10.88 -25.13
CA PRO A 212 22.48 10.98 -24.61
C PRO A 212 22.50 11.55 -23.19
N GLN A 213 23.39 11.05 -22.33
CA GLN A 213 23.50 11.45 -20.92
C GLN A 213 23.66 12.96 -20.70
N ALA A 214 24.28 13.67 -21.66
CA ALA A 214 24.46 15.13 -21.64
C ALA A 214 23.16 15.93 -21.85
N ASP A 215 22.15 15.35 -22.51
CA ASP A 215 20.87 16.01 -22.81
C ASP A 215 19.82 15.80 -21.68
N LEU A 216 20.14 14.92 -20.71
CA LEU A 216 19.29 14.60 -19.55
C LEU A 216 19.58 15.47 -18.32
N GLU A 217 20.58 16.36 -18.40
CA GLU A 217 20.96 17.26 -17.29
C GLU A 217 19.92 18.37 -16.99
N THR A 218 18.81 18.45 -17.74
CA THR A 218 17.71 19.38 -17.45
C THR A 218 16.87 18.98 -16.21
N GLU A 219 17.29 19.51 -15.06
CA GLU A 219 16.53 20.08 -13.92
C GLU A 219 15.38 19.34 -13.22
N THR A 220 14.57 18.51 -13.88
CA THR A 220 13.34 17.96 -13.28
C THR A 220 13.55 16.61 -12.57
N ILE A 221 14.47 15.79 -13.07
CA ILE A 221 14.74 14.45 -12.51
C ILE A 221 15.66 14.52 -11.28
N ALA A 222 16.56 15.50 -11.21
CA ALA A 222 17.52 15.64 -10.11
C ALA A 222 16.84 16.06 -8.79
N GLY A 223 15.88 16.99 -8.83
CA GLY A 223 15.17 17.47 -7.63
C GLY A 223 14.20 16.44 -7.03
N LEU A 224 13.61 15.56 -7.86
CA LEU A 224 12.78 14.45 -7.39
C LEU A 224 13.65 13.33 -6.81
N ALA A 225 14.80 13.04 -7.43
CA ALA A 225 15.78 12.06 -6.93
C ALA A 225 16.39 12.48 -5.59
N ALA A 226 16.71 13.76 -5.41
CA ALA A 226 17.26 14.25 -4.14
C ALA A 226 16.24 14.23 -2.99
N LYS A 227 14.93 14.08 -3.23
CA LYS A 227 13.90 13.96 -2.18
C LYS A 227 13.58 12.50 -1.83
N LEU A 228 13.57 11.61 -2.82
CA LEU A 228 13.10 10.22 -2.65
C LEU A 228 14.17 9.24 -2.13
N PHE A 229 15.42 9.69 -2.01
CA PHE A 229 16.58 8.86 -1.75
C PHE A 229 17.46 9.52 -0.67
N ARG A 230 16.88 10.02 0.41
CA ARG A 230 17.65 10.43 1.60
C ARG A 230 17.59 9.32 2.64
N ASP A 231 18.56 9.34 3.55
CA ASP A 231 18.69 8.39 4.64
C ASP A 231 19.19 9.16 5.86
N HIS A 232 18.34 9.30 6.86
CA HIS A 232 18.65 9.84 8.19
C HIS A 232 18.74 8.74 9.25
N ASP A 233 19.10 7.50 8.86
CA ASP A 233 19.17 6.31 9.71
C ASP A 233 17.78 5.82 10.19
N GLU A 234 16.72 6.15 9.44
CA GLU A 234 15.33 5.78 9.74
C GLU A 234 15.18 4.27 9.78
N LEU A 235 15.70 3.55 8.78
CA LEU A 235 15.59 2.09 8.71
C LEU A 235 16.10 1.42 9.99
N ARG A 236 17.27 1.85 10.48
CA ARG A 236 17.87 1.27 11.68
C ARG A 236 16.94 1.41 12.87
N HIS A 237 16.41 2.61 13.06
CA HIS A 237 15.55 2.94 14.18
C HIS A 237 14.15 2.35 14.01
N SER A 238 13.64 2.20 12.78
CA SER A 238 12.43 1.46 12.45
C SER A 238 12.56 -0.02 12.83
N VAL A 239 13.69 -0.66 12.48
CA VAL A 239 13.99 -2.04 12.87
C VAL A 239 14.10 -2.18 14.40
N ARG A 240 14.80 -1.26 15.08
CA ARG A 240 14.89 -1.26 16.55
C ARG A 240 13.51 -1.05 17.21
N ALA A 241 12.71 -0.14 16.69
CA ALA A 241 11.34 0.09 17.11
C ALA A 241 10.49 -1.18 16.99
N ALA A 242 10.64 -1.92 15.89
CA ALA A 242 10.00 -3.20 15.70
C ALA A 242 10.52 -4.28 16.68
N LEU A 243 11.82 -4.35 16.94
CA LEU A 243 12.39 -5.28 17.94
C LEU A 243 11.88 -4.98 19.36
N GLU A 244 11.67 -3.71 19.68
CA GLU A 244 11.17 -3.29 20.99
C GLU A 244 9.67 -3.54 21.14
N HIS A 245 8.88 -3.17 20.13
CA HIS A 245 7.43 -3.07 20.25
C HIS A 245 6.63 -4.14 19.50
N PHE A 246 7.22 -4.90 18.58
CA PHE A 246 6.52 -6.02 17.95
C PHE A 246 6.60 -7.26 18.85
N ASP A 247 5.58 -7.43 19.69
CA ASP A 247 5.46 -8.54 20.62
C ASP A 247 4.80 -9.76 19.95
N ALA A 248 5.60 -10.53 19.24
CA ALA A 248 5.25 -11.91 18.96
C ALA A 248 5.51 -12.76 20.23
N ASP A 249 4.45 -13.41 20.75
CA ASP A 249 4.57 -14.37 21.86
C ASP A 249 5.74 -15.35 21.61
N SER A 250 6.39 -15.85 22.66
CA SER A 250 7.59 -16.70 22.55
C SER A 250 7.44 -17.95 21.66
N ASN A 251 6.19 -18.36 21.36
CA ASN A 251 5.86 -19.47 20.45
C ASN A 251 5.67 -19.03 18.97
N ALA A 252 5.36 -17.77 18.70
CA ALA A 252 5.32 -17.18 17.36
C ALA A 252 6.64 -16.45 17.09
N LYS A 253 7.54 -17.08 16.35
CA LYS A 253 8.74 -16.39 15.86
C LYS A 253 8.34 -15.44 14.75
N ALA A 254 8.84 -14.21 14.76
CA ALA A 254 8.80 -13.29 13.63
C ALA A 254 10.21 -13.20 13.02
N ASP A 255 10.32 -13.34 11.70
CA ASP A 255 11.56 -13.01 11.01
C ASP A 255 11.41 -11.62 10.36
N PHE A 256 12.51 -10.86 10.33
CA PHE A 256 12.61 -9.55 9.73
C PHE A 256 13.37 -9.66 8.40
N PHE A 257 12.88 -8.96 7.39
CA PHE A 257 13.45 -8.96 6.05
C PHE A 257 13.69 -7.53 5.60
N ILE A 258 14.91 -7.22 5.17
CA ILE A 258 15.22 -5.97 4.46
C ILE A 258 15.39 -6.33 2.99
N LEU A 259 14.61 -5.67 2.13
CA LEU A 259 14.70 -5.73 0.68
C LEU A 259 15.46 -4.49 0.20
N GLY A 260 16.75 -4.66 -0.02
CA GLY A 260 17.64 -3.60 -0.51
C GLY A 260 17.66 -3.50 -2.04
N SER A 261 18.08 -2.35 -2.53
CA SER A 261 18.46 -2.20 -3.94
C SER A 261 19.74 -2.96 -4.26
N ASP A 262 19.89 -3.37 -5.52
CA ASP A 262 21.10 -3.97 -6.04
C ASP A 262 21.52 -3.29 -7.34
N LEU A 263 22.83 -3.19 -7.57
CA LEU A 263 23.45 -2.34 -8.58
C LEU A 263 24.44 -3.16 -9.42
N PRO A 264 24.57 -2.89 -10.73
CA PRO A 264 25.60 -3.51 -11.54
C PRO A 264 27.00 -3.03 -11.09
N VAL A 265 28.00 -3.91 -11.17
CA VAL A 265 29.40 -3.61 -10.80
C VAL A 265 30.08 -2.72 -11.84
N SER A 266 29.69 -2.88 -13.10
CA SER A 266 30.11 -2.03 -14.22
C SER A 266 28.96 -1.08 -14.58
N VAL A 267 29.24 0.22 -14.52
CA VAL A 267 28.33 1.28 -14.96
C VAL A 267 29.14 2.17 -15.90
N HIS A 268 28.58 2.52 -17.06
CA HIS A 268 29.25 3.41 -18.02
C HIS A 268 29.68 4.71 -17.32
N GLY A 269 31.01 4.95 -17.29
CA GLY A 269 31.62 6.10 -16.60
C GLY A 269 32.51 5.74 -15.41
N LEU A 270 32.36 4.55 -14.82
CA LEU A 270 33.41 3.96 -13.97
C LEU A 270 34.41 3.22 -14.88
N LYS A 271 35.71 3.54 -14.78
CA LYS A 271 36.79 2.94 -15.60
C LYS A 271 37.07 1.47 -15.23
N THR A 272 36.07 0.59 -15.29
CA THR A 272 36.15 -0.84 -14.94
C THR A 272 35.80 -1.78 -16.11
N ASP A 273 35.71 -1.25 -17.33
CA ASP A 273 35.04 -1.84 -18.51
C ASP A 273 35.74 -2.99 -19.28
N ASP A 274 36.76 -3.66 -18.75
CA ASP A 274 37.57 -4.59 -19.57
C ASP A 274 37.36 -6.11 -19.32
N ASP A 275 36.43 -6.55 -18.45
CA ASP A 275 36.15 -7.98 -18.22
C ASP A 275 34.66 -8.35 -18.40
N PRO A 276 34.29 -9.19 -19.40
CA PRO A 276 32.94 -9.70 -19.60
C PRO A 276 32.33 -10.38 -18.36
N ALA A 277 33.16 -10.99 -17.49
CA ALA A 277 32.68 -11.61 -16.25
C ALA A 277 32.22 -10.58 -15.20
N THR A 278 32.67 -9.33 -15.31
CA THR A 278 32.25 -8.20 -14.45
C THR A 278 31.05 -7.42 -15.03
N GLY A 279 30.69 -7.66 -16.30
CA GLY A 279 29.54 -7.05 -16.98
C GLY A 279 28.18 -7.47 -16.39
N GLU A 280 28.08 -8.70 -15.89
CA GLU A 280 26.83 -9.24 -15.31
C GLU A 280 26.83 -9.27 -13.78
N ALA A 281 27.97 -8.94 -13.15
CA ALA A 281 28.10 -8.97 -11.70
C ALA A 281 27.30 -7.82 -11.05
N ARG A 282 26.67 -8.11 -9.90
CA ARG A 282 25.86 -7.14 -9.16
C ARG A 282 26.26 -7.11 -7.69
N VAL A 283 26.19 -5.92 -7.11
CA VAL A 283 26.41 -5.65 -5.70
C VAL A 283 25.10 -5.24 -5.05
N GLY A 284 24.78 -5.88 -3.94
CA GLY A 284 23.60 -5.56 -3.14
C GLY A 284 23.92 -4.51 -2.08
N GLN A 285 23.07 -3.50 -1.93
CA GLN A 285 23.19 -2.54 -0.86
C GLN A 285 22.95 -3.22 0.50
N MET A 286 23.83 -2.93 1.44
CA MET A 286 23.74 -3.41 2.82
C MET A 286 23.69 -2.20 3.76
N PRO A 287 22.76 -2.16 4.73
CA PRO A 287 22.80 -1.13 5.76
C PRO A 287 24.15 -1.10 6.48
N SER A 288 24.77 0.08 6.54
CA SER A 288 26.16 0.26 7.01
C SER A 288 26.34 -0.08 8.49
N TRP A 289 25.26 0.00 9.28
CA TRP A 289 25.25 -0.32 10.71
C TRP A 289 25.27 -1.83 10.99
N LEU A 290 25.17 -2.70 9.98
CA LEU A 290 25.22 -4.15 10.16
C LEU A 290 26.66 -4.68 10.31
N GLU A 291 26.84 -5.67 11.18
CA GLU A 291 28.10 -6.39 11.36
C GLU A 291 28.25 -7.49 10.30
N ILE A 292 28.81 -7.13 9.15
CA ILE A 292 28.85 -7.97 7.95
C ILE A 292 29.63 -9.27 8.18
N GLU A 293 30.61 -9.27 9.10
CA GLU A 293 31.38 -10.47 9.44
C GLU A 293 30.52 -11.58 10.09
N GLU A 294 29.37 -11.21 10.67
CA GLU A 294 28.41 -12.15 11.26
C GLU A 294 27.36 -12.65 10.25
N MET A 295 27.36 -12.13 9.01
CA MET A 295 26.41 -12.51 7.98
C MET A 295 26.67 -13.92 7.45
N GLY A 296 25.63 -14.75 7.50
CA GLY A 296 25.63 -16.07 6.90
C GLY A 296 25.70 -16.03 5.37
N PRO A 297 26.03 -17.17 4.74
CA PRO A 297 26.25 -17.25 3.29
C PRO A 297 24.98 -17.00 2.46
N LYS A 298 23.79 -16.94 3.08
CA LYS A 298 22.52 -16.63 2.44
C LYS A 298 21.98 -15.28 2.91
N GLY A 299 22.80 -14.37 3.41
CA GLY A 299 22.36 -13.05 3.87
C GLY A 299 21.57 -13.07 5.19
N GLU A 300 21.66 -14.17 5.94
CA GLU A 300 21.02 -14.33 7.24
C GLU A 300 21.94 -13.86 8.38
N PHE A 301 21.40 -13.09 9.31
CA PHE A 301 22.11 -12.72 10.55
C PHE A 301 21.61 -13.60 11.70
N ALA A 302 22.53 -13.94 12.62
CA ALA A 302 22.20 -14.78 13.77
C ALA A 302 21.17 -14.12 14.71
N ASN A 303 20.43 -14.95 15.46
CA ASN A 303 19.25 -14.52 16.22
C ASN A 303 19.56 -13.39 17.22
N TRP A 304 18.92 -12.23 17.06
CA TRP A 304 18.73 -11.32 18.18
C TRP A 304 17.85 -11.99 19.23
N SER A 305 18.24 -11.91 20.50
CA SER A 305 17.52 -12.55 21.60
C SER A 305 17.35 -11.59 22.78
N LYS A 306 16.10 -11.22 23.08
CA LYS A 306 15.72 -10.46 24.27
C LYS A 306 14.50 -11.10 24.90
N ASP A 307 14.52 -11.26 26.23
CA ASP A 307 13.39 -11.82 27.01
C ASP A 307 12.85 -13.17 26.50
N GLY A 308 13.72 -13.99 25.88
CA GLY A 308 13.36 -15.30 25.31
C GLY A 308 12.76 -15.27 23.91
N LYS A 309 12.52 -14.09 23.32
CA LYS A 309 12.15 -13.92 21.91
C LYS A 309 13.38 -14.04 21.04
N GLN A 310 13.27 -14.72 19.89
CA GLN A 310 14.33 -14.82 18.90
C GLN A 310 13.84 -14.29 17.56
N THR A 311 14.49 -13.23 17.08
CA THR A 311 14.21 -12.61 15.78
C THR A 311 15.42 -12.81 14.88
N ARG A 312 15.21 -13.24 13.65
CA ARG A 312 16.25 -13.31 12.61
C ARG A 312 16.08 -12.16 11.66
N LEU A 313 17.19 -11.55 11.24
CA LEU A 313 17.23 -10.59 10.16
C LEU A 313 17.76 -11.28 8.90
N GLN A 314 17.11 -11.02 7.78
CA GLN A 314 17.55 -11.43 6.47
C GLN A 314 17.63 -10.22 5.56
N VAL A 315 18.79 -10.00 4.94
CA VAL A 315 18.93 -8.99 3.89
C VAL A 315 18.87 -9.67 2.53
N ARG A 316 17.91 -9.25 1.72
CA ARG A 316 17.61 -9.72 0.36
C ARG A 316 17.58 -8.51 -0.55
N HIS A 317 17.60 -8.75 -1.86
CA HIS A 317 17.63 -7.65 -2.83
C HIS A 317 16.48 -7.75 -3.83
N HIS A 318 16.17 -6.65 -4.50
CA HIS A 318 15.10 -6.60 -5.50
C HIS A 318 15.22 -7.74 -6.52
N ARG A 319 16.43 -8.01 -7.05
CA ARG A 319 16.67 -9.14 -7.96
C ARG A 319 16.24 -10.53 -7.45
N ASP A 320 16.13 -10.74 -6.13
CA ASP A 320 15.76 -12.03 -5.56
C ASP A 320 14.25 -12.31 -5.66
N ILE A 321 13.44 -11.27 -5.85
CA ILE A 321 11.97 -11.37 -5.91
C ILE A 321 11.40 -11.05 -7.28
N PHE A 322 12.13 -10.31 -8.11
CA PHE A 322 11.67 -9.98 -9.47
C PHE A 322 11.53 -11.23 -10.33
N SER A 323 10.39 -11.35 -10.99
CA SER A 323 10.10 -12.43 -11.95
C SER A 323 10.87 -12.27 -13.25
N HIS A 324 11.05 -11.03 -13.69
CA HIS A 324 11.90 -10.61 -14.79
C HIS A 324 12.64 -9.35 -14.35
N TYR A 325 13.97 -9.37 -14.38
CA TYR A 325 14.79 -8.30 -13.81
C TYR A 325 15.76 -7.75 -14.84
N GLU A 326 15.41 -6.62 -15.44
CA GLU A 326 16.21 -5.93 -16.46
C GLU A 326 16.98 -4.75 -15.86
N GLY A 327 17.73 -5.00 -14.78
CA GLY A 327 18.53 -3.99 -14.10
C GLY A 327 17.83 -3.30 -12.94
N THR A 328 18.51 -2.34 -12.34
CA THR A 328 18.08 -1.69 -11.08
C THR A 328 16.78 -0.93 -11.27
N VAL A 329 15.85 -1.12 -10.31
CA VAL A 329 14.52 -0.51 -10.29
C VAL A 329 14.44 0.54 -9.19
N PHE A 330 13.95 1.72 -9.56
CA PHE A 330 13.73 2.89 -8.71
C PHE A 330 12.23 3.22 -8.53
N ASN A 331 11.36 2.35 -9.03
CA ASN A 331 9.91 2.47 -8.95
C ASN A 331 9.39 1.56 -7.83
N SER A 332 8.99 2.13 -6.71
CA SER A 332 8.43 1.32 -5.62
C SER A 332 7.16 0.58 -6.01
N LEU A 333 6.35 1.09 -6.96
CA LEU A 333 5.17 0.36 -7.45
C LEU A 333 5.57 -0.92 -8.19
N ALA A 334 6.69 -0.86 -8.93
CA ALA A 334 7.28 -2.03 -9.56
C ALA A 334 7.85 -3.02 -8.53
N ILE A 335 8.51 -2.53 -7.48
CA ILE A 335 9.04 -3.37 -6.39
C ILE A 335 7.89 -4.07 -5.63
N GLU A 336 6.88 -3.31 -5.20
CA GLU A 336 5.70 -3.82 -4.49
C GLU A 336 4.89 -4.79 -5.34
N SER A 337 4.87 -4.62 -6.67
CA SER A 337 4.25 -5.57 -7.59
C SER A 337 4.87 -6.98 -7.51
N GLN A 338 6.12 -7.09 -7.03
CA GLN A 338 6.83 -8.36 -6.88
C GLN A 338 6.63 -9.01 -5.51
N PHE A 339 5.83 -8.42 -4.62
CA PHE A 339 5.57 -9.00 -3.30
C PHE A 339 4.87 -10.37 -3.35
N SER A 340 4.22 -10.71 -4.47
CA SER A 340 3.70 -12.07 -4.72
C SER A 340 4.79 -13.15 -4.78
N ASN A 341 6.08 -12.77 -4.83
CA ASN A 341 7.24 -13.66 -4.91
C ASN A 341 8.04 -13.73 -3.61
N LEU A 342 7.59 -13.09 -2.52
CA LEU A 342 8.32 -13.09 -1.23
C LEU A 342 8.42 -14.49 -0.60
N ASP A 343 7.53 -15.41 -0.98
CA ASP A 343 7.59 -16.81 -0.56
C ASP A 343 8.85 -17.50 -1.08
N LYS A 344 9.40 -17.04 -2.21
CA LYS A 344 10.67 -17.52 -2.76
C LYS A 344 11.79 -17.28 -1.76
N ILE A 345 11.83 -16.13 -1.08
CA ILE A 345 12.86 -15.79 -0.08
C ILE A 345 12.50 -16.20 1.36
N GLY A 346 11.40 -16.92 1.54
CA GLY A 346 11.01 -17.53 2.81
C GLY A 346 10.12 -16.69 3.72
N VAL A 347 9.54 -15.60 3.22
CA VAL A 347 8.53 -14.79 3.95
C VAL A 347 7.22 -15.60 4.09
N SER A 348 6.55 -15.45 5.24
CA SER A 348 5.23 -16.04 5.49
C SER A 348 4.14 -15.52 4.54
N ASP A 349 3.09 -16.33 4.29
CA ASP A 349 1.99 -15.92 3.40
C ASP A 349 1.35 -14.60 3.85
N ILE A 350 1.09 -14.45 5.15
CA ILE A 350 0.68 -13.17 5.75
C ILE A 350 1.92 -12.49 6.33
N PHE A 351 2.17 -11.26 5.91
CA PHE A 351 3.31 -10.46 6.35
C PHE A 351 2.91 -8.99 6.50
N VAL A 352 3.76 -8.21 7.18
CA VAL A 352 3.60 -6.78 7.34
C VAL A 352 4.68 -6.07 6.53
N TYR A 353 4.27 -5.31 5.54
CA TYR A 353 5.12 -4.40 4.79
C TYR A 353 5.26 -3.07 5.53
N VAL A 354 6.50 -2.63 5.72
CA VAL A 354 6.87 -1.44 6.48
C VAL A 354 7.83 -0.62 5.62
N ASN A 355 7.54 0.66 5.39
CA ASN A 355 8.54 1.56 4.83
C ASN A 355 9.58 1.90 5.91
N ASP A 356 10.78 2.33 5.52
CA ASP A 356 11.85 2.73 6.45
C ASP A 356 11.48 3.91 7.36
N ASP A 357 10.64 4.82 6.87
CA ASP A 357 10.10 5.98 7.60
C ASP A 357 8.96 5.66 8.59
N VAL A 358 8.59 4.37 8.74
CA VAL A 358 7.54 3.91 9.66
C VAL A 358 8.13 3.29 10.92
N PHE A 359 7.67 3.73 12.09
CA PHE A 359 8.14 3.27 13.40
C PHE A 359 6.98 2.75 14.27
N LEU A 360 7.26 1.72 15.07
CA LEU A 360 6.35 1.26 16.12
C LEU A 360 6.68 2.02 17.42
N SER A 361 5.70 2.64 18.06
CA SER A 361 5.92 3.43 19.29
C SER A 361 5.21 2.89 20.53
N ARG A 362 4.43 1.81 20.35
CA ARG A 362 3.77 1.05 21.41
C ARG A 362 3.75 -0.41 21.04
N ASP A 363 3.64 -1.25 22.08
CA ASP A 363 3.54 -2.68 21.89
C ASP A 363 2.37 -3.05 20.99
N LEU A 364 2.69 -3.74 19.91
CA LEU A 364 1.79 -4.36 18.94
C LEU A 364 1.99 -5.86 18.99
N SER A 365 0.96 -6.63 18.69
CA SER A 365 0.99 -8.09 18.59
C SER A 365 0.73 -8.52 17.14
N PRO A 366 1.01 -9.79 16.77
CA PRO A 366 0.56 -10.33 15.50
C PRO A 366 -0.94 -10.12 15.23
N ARG A 367 -1.78 -10.13 16.29
CA ARG A 367 -3.24 -9.93 16.17
C ARG A 367 -3.65 -8.50 15.81
N ASP A 368 -2.75 -7.52 15.95
CA ASP A 368 -2.96 -6.16 15.44
C ASP A 368 -2.92 -6.09 13.91
N PHE A 369 -2.37 -7.12 13.25
CA PHE A 369 -2.19 -7.16 11.79
C PHE A 369 -3.02 -8.27 11.14
N HIS A 370 -3.14 -9.44 11.79
CA HIS A 370 -3.97 -10.52 11.28
C HIS A 370 -4.64 -11.28 12.42
N MET A 371 -5.96 -11.35 12.36
CA MET A 371 -6.78 -12.10 13.31
C MET A 371 -7.21 -13.39 12.62
N GLN A 372 -6.56 -14.51 12.93
CA GLN A 372 -6.69 -15.76 12.17
C GLN A 372 -8.14 -16.13 11.82
N GLU A 373 -9.05 -15.99 12.78
CA GLU A 373 -10.46 -16.27 12.62
C GLU A 373 -11.17 -15.21 11.76
N GLN A 374 -10.84 -13.92 11.96
CA GLN A 374 -11.50 -12.78 11.33
C GLN A 374 -10.89 -12.28 10.02
N GLY A 375 -9.68 -12.72 9.68
CA GLY A 375 -8.91 -12.35 8.50
C GLY A 375 -7.89 -11.24 8.71
N ILE A 376 -7.43 -10.66 7.59
CA ILE A 376 -6.46 -9.56 7.56
C ILE A 376 -7.06 -8.29 8.18
N VAL A 377 -6.26 -7.58 8.95
CA VAL A 377 -6.61 -6.26 9.50
C VAL A 377 -6.09 -5.19 8.55
N MET A 378 -7.02 -4.49 7.91
CA MET A 378 -6.72 -3.41 6.96
C MET A 378 -6.92 -2.05 7.62
N ARG A 379 -5.99 -1.13 7.37
CA ARG A 379 -6.07 0.27 7.83
C ARG A 379 -6.38 1.14 6.62
N MET A 380 -7.59 1.67 6.56
CA MET A 380 -8.07 2.49 5.45
C MET A 380 -8.57 3.84 5.98
N GLN A 381 -8.35 4.91 5.22
CA GLN A 381 -8.85 6.25 5.51
C GLN A 381 -10.13 6.48 4.72
N ASN A 382 -11.28 6.19 5.33
CA ASN A 382 -12.60 6.35 4.73
C ASN A 382 -12.91 7.78 4.23
N TYR A 383 -12.28 8.80 4.84
CA TYR A 383 -12.44 10.20 4.44
C TYR A 383 -11.56 10.62 3.24
N ILE A 384 -10.69 9.73 2.74
CA ILE A 384 -9.92 9.94 1.51
C ILE A 384 -10.40 8.91 0.49
N THR A 385 -11.13 9.37 -0.51
CA THR A 385 -11.75 8.49 -1.51
C THR A 385 -11.08 8.65 -2.87
N ILE A 386 -10.76 7.52 -3.49
CA ILE A 386 -10.12 7.46 -4.79
C ILE A 386 -11.20 7.29 -5.85
N SER A 387 -11.26 8.20 -6.83
CA SER A 387 -12.17 8.10 -7.97
C SER A 387 -11.66 7.08 -8.99
N PRO A 388 -12.54 6.30 -9.65
CA PRO A 388 -12.16 5.46 -10.79
C PRO A 388 -12.28 6.20 -12.13
N ASP A 389 -12.79 7.44 -12.12
CA ASP A 389 -13.04 8.23 -13.32
C ASP A 389 -11.75 8.90 -13.79
N PRO A 390 -11.21 8.54 -14.97
CA PRO A 390 -9.98 9.12 -15.51
C PRO A 390 -10.14 10.60 -15.93
N SER A 391 -11.38 11.12 -16.02
CA SER A 391 -11.63 12.53 -16.29
C SER A 391 -11.41 13.43 -15.08
N VAL A 392 -11.36 12.86 -13.87
CA VAL A 392 -10.97 13.57 -12.65
C VAL A 392 -9.46 13.77 -12.69
N PRO A 393 -8.95 15.01 -12.82
CA PRO A 393 -7.51 15.23 -12.95
C PRO A 393 -6.76 14.77 -11.70
N GLN A 394 -5.72 13.97 -11.90
CA GLN A 394 -4.69 13.73 -10.89
C GLN A 394 -3.49 14.59 -11.24
N HIS A 395 -3.02 15.38 -10.27
CA HIS A 395 -2.03 16.43 -10.53
C HIS A 395 -0.60 16.04 -10.16
N ASP A 396 -0.37 14.82 -9.67
CA ASP A 396 0.95 14.39 -9.20
C ASP A 396 1.78 13.63 -10.25
N GLY A 397 1.15 12.94 -11.22
CA GLY A 397 1.82 12.06 -12.18
C GLY A 397 2.54 10.87 -11.53
N LEU A 398 2.19 10.54 -10.27
CA LEU A 398 2.91 9.63 -9.39
C LEU A 398 1.96 8.65 -8.70
N GLU A 399 1.73 8.81 -7.39
CA GLU A 399 0.98 7.87 -6.58
C GLU A 399 -0.53 8.00 -6.79
N TRP A 400 -1.07 9.22 -6.75
CA TRP A 400 -2.50 9.49 -6.87
C TRP A 400 -3.05 9.06 -8.22
N GLU A 401 -2.26 9.25 -9.27
CA GLU A 401 -2.60 8.76 -10.59
C GLU A 401 -2.60 7.22 -10.68
N SER A 402 -1.65 6.57 -10.03
CA SER A 402 -1.58 5.10 -9.94
C SER A 402 -2.74 4.54 -9.11
N LEU A 403 -3.15 5.23 -8.05
CA LEU A 403 -4.35 4.93 -7.25
C LEU A 403 -5.62 5.02 -8.10
N GLN A 404 -5.82 6.12 -8.83
CA GLN A 404 -6.97 6.29 -9.72
C GLN A 404 -7.02 5.20 -10.79
N TYR A 405 -5.89 4.90 -11.44
CA TYR A 405 -5.83 3.85 -12.45
C TYR A 405 -6.14 2.47 -11.88
N SER A 406 -5.59 2.16 -10.69
CA SER A 406 -5.92 0.92 -9.98
C SER A 406 -7.41 0.83 -9.64
N ASN A 407 -8.02 1.94 -9.22
CA ASN A 407 -9.45 1.98 -8.97
C ASN A 407 -10.29 1.87 -10.26
N HIS A 408 -9.78 2.37 -11.38
CA HIS A 408 -10.38 2.16 -12.70
C HIS A 408 -10.39 0.67 -13.08
N LEU A 409 -9.27 -0.05 -12.89
CA LEU A 409 -9.19 -1.49 -13.12
C LEU A 409 -10.19 -2.29 -12.26
N LEU A 410 -10.23 -2.00 -10.95
CA LEU A 410 -11.18 -2.62 -10.02
C LEU A 410 -12.63 -2.29 -10.40
N SER A 411 -12.91 -1.06 -10.83
CA SER A 411 -14.25 -0.62 -11.23
C SER A 411 -14.73 -1.29 -12.51
N ASN A 412 -13.84 -1.55 -13.46
CA ASN A 412 -14.17 -2.34 -14.65
C ASN A 412 -14.53 -3.79 -14.29
N ARG A 413 -13.92 -4.35 -13.23
CA ARG A 413 -14.17 -5.74 -12.78
C ARG A 413 -15.36 -5.90 -11.84
N PHE A 414 -15.56 -4.97 -10.91
CA PHE A 414 -16.48 -5.11 -9.78
C PHE A 414 -17.62 -4.06 -9.78
N GLY A 415 -17.63 -3.17 -10.77
CA GLY A 415 -18.56 -2.04 -10.85
C GLY A 415 -17.95 -0.75 -10.32
N SER A 416 -18.33 0.37 -10.95
CA SER A 416 -17.79 1.70 -10.65
C SER A 416 -18.15 2.17 -9.25
N ARG A 417 -17.14 2.60 -8.48
CA ARG A 417 -17.30 3.22 -7.14
C ARG A 417 -16.04 3.91 -6.66
N LEU A 418 -16.23 4.82 -5.72
CA LEU A 418 -15.16 5.36 -4.88
C LEU A 418 -14.63 4.27 -3.95
N ARG A 419 -13.31 4.24 -3.73
CA ARG A 419 -12.66 3.31 -2.80
C ARG A 419 -11.76 4.06 -1.82
N PRO A 420 -11.74 3.69 -0.53
CA PRO A 420 -10.99 4.41 0.49
C PRO A 420 -9.48 4.20 0.32
N TYR A 421 -8.68 5.22 0.61
CA TYR A 421 -7.23 5.13 0.54
C TYR A 421 -6.67 4.19 1.64
N PRO A 422 -5.85 3.18 1.30
CA PRO A 422 -5.07 2.42 2.27
C PRO A 422 -4.08 3.35 2.98
N ALA A 423 -4.15 3.43 4.30
CA ALA A 423 -3.34 4.39 5.05
C ALA A 423 -1.84 4.19 4.80
N HIS A 424 -1.09 5.29 4.71
CA HIS A 424 0.37 5.27 4.54
C HIS A 424 1.05 4.88 5.87
N LEU A 425 0.92 3.60 6.22
CA LEU A 425 1.40 2.97 7.45
C LEU A 425 1.88 1.55 7.12
N ALA A 426 2.31 0.82 8.17
CA ALA A 426 2.53 -0.61 8.07
C ALA A 426 1.30 -1.34 7.51
N LYS A 427 1.46 -2.01 6.36
CA LYS A 427 0.40 -2.65 5.58
C LYS A 427 0.47 -4.16 5.77
N THR A 428 -0.65 -4.79 6.12
CA THR A 428 -0.75 -6.24 6.15
C THR A 428 -1.15 -6.76 4.77
N LEU A 429 -0.40 -7.71 4.24
CA LEU A 429 -0.61 -8.26 2.89
C LEU A 429 -0.59 -9.79 2.93
N SER A 430 -1.32 -10.42 1.99
CA SER A 430 -1.22 -11.86 1.72
C SER A 430 -0.57 -12.15 0.38
N ILE A 431 0.49 -12.97 0.38
CA ILE A 431 1.12 -13.49 -0.84
C ILE A 431 0.09 -14.22 -1.71
N SER A 432 -0.79 -15.03 -1.11
CA SER A 432 -1.85 -15.72 -1.84
C SER A 432 -2.84 -14.76 -2.50
N MET A 433 -3.20 -13.65 -1.84
CA MET A 433 -4.08 -12.64 -2.44
C MET A 433 -3.37 -11.83 -3.53
N LEU A 434 -2.10 -11.46 -3.30
CA LEU A 434 -1.26 -10.81 -4.30
C LEU A 434 -1.12 -11.68 -5.57
N LYS A 435 -1.01 -13.01 -5.42
CA LYS A 435 -1.00 -13.94 -6.56
C LYS A 435 -2.33 -13.99 -7.31
N GLU A 436 -3.47 -13.85 -6.63
CA GLU A 436 -4.77 -13.74 -7.29
C GLU A 436 -4.89 -12.44 -8.11
N VAL A 437 -4.45 -11.31 -7.55
CA VAL A 437 -4.39 -10.02 -8.27
C VAL A 437 -3.48 -10.11 -9.49
N ALA A 438 -2.28 -10.67 -9.34
CA ALA A 438 -1.33 -10.87 -10.43
C ALA A 438 -1.91 -11.73 -11.56
N GLN A 439 -2.70 -12.76 -11.22
CA GLN A 439 -3.37 -13.61 -12.20
C GLN A 439 -4.51 -12.87 -12.92
N ALA A 440 -5.20 -11.95 -12.25
CA ALA A 440 -6.29 -11.20 -12.83
C ALA A 440 -5.80 -10.14 -13.84
N TRP A 441 -4.70 -9.44 -13.54
CA TRP A 441 -4.16 -8.37 -14.39
C TRP A 441 -2.71 -8.63 -14.83
N PRO A 442 -2.43 -9.70 -15.61
CA PRO A 442 -1.07 -10.03 -16.01
C PRO A 442 -0.43 -8.98 -16.91
N GLU A 443 -1.21 -8.32 -17.77
CA GLU A 443 -0.72 -7.28 -18.69
C GLU A 443 -0.32 -6.00 -17.92
N ASP A 444 -1.16 -5.54 -17.00
CA ASP A 444 -0.86 -4.37 -16.17
C ASP A 444 0.32 -4.65 -15.23
N LEU A 445 0.40 -5.87 -14.68
CA LEU A 445 1.55 -6.31 -13.88
C LEU A 445 2.85 -6.29 -14.70
N THR A 446 2.83 -6.89 -15.90
CA THR A 446 4.02 -6.89 -16.78
C THR A 446 4.46 -5.46 -17.11
N ARG A 447 3.50 -4.55 -17.30
CA ARG A 447 3.78 -3.15 -17.60
C ARG A 447 4.48 -2.43 -16.45
N VAL A 448 3.99 -2.55 -15.22
CA VAL A 448 4.62 -1.88 -14.06
C VAL A 448 6.00 -2.50 -13.76
N VAL A 449 6.16 -3.82 -13.93
CA VAL A 449 7.45 -4.51 -13.75
C VAL A 449 8.52 -3.99 -14.71
N GLY A 450 8.15 -3.69 -15.95
CA GLY A 450 9.05 -3.15 -16.97
C GLY A 450 9.40 -1.66 -16.82
N ARG A 451 8.88 -0.96 -15.80
CA ARG A 451 9.05 0.49 -15.61
C ARG A 451 9.99 0.79 -14.44
N PRO A 452 11.30 0.98 -14.69
CA PRO A 452 12.27 1.24 -13.63
C PRO A 452 12.06 2.55 -12.88
N PHE A 453 11.28 3.51 -13.40
CA PHE A 453 10.96 4.79 -12.75
C PHE A 453 9.44 5.01 -12.64
N ARG A 454 9.01 5.71 -11.57
CA ARG A 454 7.63 6.19 -11.44
C ARG A 454 7.32 7.22 -12.53
N GLY A 455 6.04 7.34 -12.92
CA GLY A 455 5.60 8.34 -13.90
C GLY A 455 6.04 8.08 -15.34
N MET A 456 6.70 6.95 -15.62
CA MET A 456 7.19 6.60 -16.96
C MET A 456 6.12 6.55 -18.05
N LYS A 457 4.84 6.46 -17.68
CA LYS A 457 3.75 6.58 -18.66
C LYS A 457 3.82 7.87 -19.48
N HIS A 458 4.39 8.95 -18.93
CA HIS A 458 4.50 10.23 -19.63
C HIS A 458 5.61 10.24 -20.69
N MET A 459 6.43 9.18 -20.75
CA MET A 459 7.49 9.00 -21.76
C MET A 459 6.96 8.41 -23.07
N VAL A 460 5.77 7.80 -23.06
CA VAL A 460 5.17 7.14 -24.23
C VAL A 460 3.70 7.53 -24.31
N GLU A 461 3.29 8.12 -25.43
CA GLU A 461 1.90 8.54 -25.63
C GLU A 461 0.91 7.37 -25.46
N ASN A 462 -0.27 7.69 -24.89
CA ASN A 462 -1.39 6.77 -24.71
C ASN A 462 -1.11 5.54 -23.83
N GLN A 463 -0.09 5.59 -22.98
CA GLN A 463 0.13 4.55 -21.98
C GLN A 463 -0.66 4.82 -20.68
N PRO A 464 -1.28 3.78 -20.10
CA PRO A 464 -1.90 3.89 -18.77
C PRO A 464 -0.84 4.06 -17.67
N ALA A 465 -1.30 4.54 -16.52
CA ALA A 465 -0.50 4.65 -15.30
C ALA A 465 -0.10 3.27 -14.73
N ASP A 466 0.73 3.28 -13.70
CA ASP A 466 1.17 2.06 -13.03
C ASP A 466 0.06 1.54 -12.11
N MET A 467 -0.04 0.21 -12.02
CA MET A 467 -0.93 -0.45 -11.08
C MET A 467 -0.29 -0.44 -9.69
N TYR A 468 -1.02 0.05 -8.69
CA TYR A 468 -0.57 0.05 -7.29
C TYR A 468 -1.02 -1.23 -6.58
N MET A 469 -0.09 -2.17 -6.39
CA MET A 469 -0.36 -3.51 -5.88
C MET A 469 -1.03 -3.57 -4.50
N VAL A 470 -0.62 -2.71 -3.55
CA VAL A 470 -1.24 -2.67 -2.20
C VAL A 470 -2.71 -2.27 -2.29
N PHE A 471 -3.01 -1.22 -3.06
CA PHE A 471 -4.39 -0.77 -3.30
C PHE A 471 -5.21 -1.89 -3.96
N MET A 472 -4.65 -2.55 -4.97
CA MET A 472 -5.31 -3.65 -5.65
C MET A 472 -5.63 -4.81 -4.71
N GLU A 473 -4.69 -5.24 -3.85
CA GLU A 473 -4.88 -6.40 -2.96
C GLU A 473 -5.94 -6.15 -1.89
N HIS A 474 -5.89 -5.00 -1.21
CA HIS A 474 -6.83 -4.70 -0.14
C HIS A 474 -8.26 -4.65 -0.68
N HIS A 475 -8.45 -3.95 -1.81
CA HIS A 475 -9.77 -3.87 -2.43
C HIS A 475 -10.17 -5.17 -3.14
N TRP A 476 -9.23 -5.97 -3.65
CA TRP A 476 -9.52 -7.31 -4.17
C TRP A 476 -10.19 -8.16 -3.10
N ILE A 477 -9.65 -8.23 -1.89
CA ILE A 477 -10.25 -9.02 -0.80
C ILE A 477 -11.68 -8.54 -0.49
N VAL A 478 -11.88 -7.22 -0.36
CA VAL A 478 -13.19 -6.63 -0.03
C VAL A 478 -14.22 -6.88 -1.14
N GLU A 479 -13.83 -6.73 -2.40
CA GLU A 479 -14.72 -6.97 -3.54
C GLU A 479 -14.98 -8.46 -3.79
N ARG A 480 -14.00 -9.32 -3.56
CA ARG A 480 -14.16 -10.78 -3.65
C ARG A 480 -15.05 -11.33 -2.55
N TRP A 481 -14.98 -10.75 -1.35
CA TRP A 481 -15.95 -11.02 -0.29
C TRP A 481 -17.38 -10.68 -0.73
N ARG A 482 -17.58 -9.47 -1.27
CA ARG A 482 -18.87 -9.02 -1.80
C ARG A 482 -19.39 -9.92 -2.92
N GLU A 483 -18.53 -10.24 -3.89
CA GLU A 483 -18.83 -11.13 -5.01
C GLU A 483 -19.25 -12.52 -4.52
N ALA A 484 -18.51 -13.10 -3.57
CA ALA A 484 -18.78 -14.40 -2.98
C ALA A 484 -20.12 -14.44 -2.23
N LEU A 485 -20.47 -13.39 -1.47
CA LEU A 485 -21.77 -13.29 -0.78
C LEU A 485 -22.94 -13.31 -1.77
N LEU A 486 -22.88 -12.46 -2.80
CA LEU A 486 -23.94 -12.36 -3.81
C LEU A 486 -24.04 -13.65 -4.65
N TRP A 487 -22.90 -14.20 -5.07
CA TRP A 487 -22.86 -15.44 -5.85
C TRP A 487 -23.39 -16.63 -5.04
N SER A 488 -23.04 -16.71 -3.76
CA SER A 488 -23.55 -17.74 -2.85
C SER A 488 -25.08 -17.72 -2.78
N TRP A 489 -25.66 -16.54 -2.58
CA TRP A 489 -27.10 -16.40 -2.45
C TRP A 489 -27.85 -16.60 -3.77
N VAL A 490 -27.37 -16.05 -4.88
CA VAL A 490 -28.07 -16.16 -6.17
C VAL A 490 -27.87 -17.54 -6.79
N VAL A 491 -26.62 -17.98 -6.94
CA VAL A 491 -26.24 -19.15 -7.73
C VAL A 491 -26.12 -20.38 -6.85
N ALA A 492 -25.27 -20.35 -5.82
CA ALA A 492 -24.94 -21.55 -5.04
C ALA A 492 -26.15 -22.09 -4.26
N ARG A 493 -26.98 -21.18 -3.72
CA ARG A 493 -28.24 -21.51 -3.05
C ARG A 493 -29.36 -21.89 -4.03
N GLY A 494 -29.16 -21.71 -5.34
CA GLY A 494 -30.12 -22.04 -6.40
C GLY A 494 -30.55 -23.51 -6.43
N GLU A 495 -29.71 -24.44 -5.94
CA GLU A 495 -30.08 -25.86 -5.73
C GLU A 495 -31.38 -25.99 -4.91
N ALA A 496 -31.55 -25.14 -3.88
CA ALA A 496 -32.73 -25.16 -3.01
C ALA A 496 -33.99 -24.58 -3.67
N ARG A 497 -33.84 -23.72 -4.68
CA ARG A 497 -34.96 -23.03 -5.35
C ARG A 497 -35.48 -23.80 -6.56
N THR A 498 -34.61 -24.57 -7.22
CA THR A 498 -34.90 -25.12 -8.56
C THR A 498 -35.04 -26.64 -8.60
N GLY A 499 -34.63 -27.35 -7.54
CA GLY A 499 -34.74 -28.81 -7.46
C GLY A 499 -33.94 -29.60 -8.51
N GLY A 500 -33.00 -28.95 -9.23
CA GLY A 500 -32.09 -29.64 -10.15
C GLY A 500 -31.42 -28.76 -11.21
N ASN A 501 -32.11 -27.75 -11.78
CA ASN A 501 -31.49 -26.80 -12.71
C ASN A 501 -31.03 -25.54 -11.98
N THR A 502 -29.82 -25.58 -11.44
CA THR A 502 -29.28 -24.55 -10.53
C THR A 502 -29.06 -23.18 -11.16
N ASP A 503 -29.02 -23.12 -12.49
CA ASP A 503 -28.90 -21.86 -13.23
C ASP A 503 -30.24 -21.33 -13.73
N ALA A 504 -31.37 -22.03 -13.49
CA ALA A 504 -32.68 -21.52 -13.88
C ALA A 504 -33.12 -20.34 -13.00
N TRP A 505 -33.62 -19.27 -13.63
CA TRP A 505 -34.17 -18.10 -12.94
C TRP A 505 -35.59 -17.80 -13.43
N SER A 506 -36.53 -18.71 -13.16
CA SER A 506 -37.94 -18.50 -13.47
C SER A 506 -38.57 -17.43 -12.56
N ASP A 507 -39.74 -16.92 -12.94
CA ASP A 507 -40.51 -16.00 -12.10
C ASP A 507 -40.77 -16.56 -10.69
N GLU A 508 -40.97 -17.86 -10.57
CA GLU A 508 -41.14 -18.53 -9.27
C GLU A 508 -39.85 -18.45 -8.43
N VAL A 509 -38.69 -18.71 -9.03
CA VAL A 509 -37.38 -18.59 -8.38
C VAL A 509 -37.11 -17.14 -7.97
N ALA A 510 -37.39 -16.18 -8.86
CA ALA A 510 -37.22 -14.75 -8.58
C ALA A 510 -38.12 -14.29 -7.43
N ARG A 511 -39.39 -14.71 -7.40
CA ARG A 511 -40.33 -14.38 -6.32
C ARG A 511 -39.96 -15.09 -5.01
N GLN A 512 -39.38 -16.29 -5.05
CA GLN A 512 -38.82 -16.93 -3.88
C GLN A 512 -37.61 -16.15 -3.34
N ALA A 513 -36.68 -15.75 -4.20
CA ALA A 513 -35.54 -14.91 -3.83
C ALA A 513 -36.01 -13.57 -3.22
N TRP A 514 -37.01 -12.91 -3.81
CA TRP A 514 -37.62 -11.70 -3.27
C TRP A 514 -38.16 -11.89 -1.85
N LYS A 515 -38.84 -13.02 -1.60
CA LYS A 515 -39.36 -13.36 -0.27
C LYS A 515 -38.24 -13.58 0.75
N GLU A 516 -37.12 -14.18 0.35
CA GLU A 516 -35.96 -14.37 1.21
C GLU A 516 -35.36 -13.03 1.67
N LEU A 517 -35.48 -11.97 0.88
CA LEU A 517 -35.06 -10.61 1.27
C LEU A 517 -36.03 -9.92 2.23
N GLY A 518 -37.23 -10.49 2.44
CA GLY A 518 -38.33 -9.88 3.20
C GLY A 518 -39.41 -9.22 2.34
N GLY A 519 -39.31 -9.33 1.00
CA GLY A 519 -40.32 -8.83 0.07
C GLY A 519 -41.63 -9.62 0.15
N LYS A 520 -42.75 -8.94 -0.14
CA LYS A 520 -44.09 -9.56 -0.17
C LYS A 520 -44.53 -9.85 -1.59
N VAL A 521 -45.42 -10.83 -1.72
CA VAL A 521 -46.03 -11.18 -3.01
C VAL A 521 -46.91 -10.04 -3.49
N GLY A 522 -46.70 -9.60 -4.74
CA GLY A 522 -47.45 -8.49 -5.34
C GLY A 522 -46.88 -7.10 -5.04
N GLU A 523 -45.80 -7.00 -4.27
CA GLU A 523 -45.01 -5.77 -4.10
C GLU A 523 -43.73 -5.89 -4.93
N ASP A 524 -43.42 -4.86 -5.72
CA ASP A 524 -42.22 -4.80 -6.57
C ASP A 524 -41.17 -3.81 -6.02
N THR A 525 -41.38 -3.29 -4.82
CA THR A 525 -40.46 -2.40 -4.10
C THR A 525 -40.27 -2.89 -2.67
N LEU A 526 -39.04 -2.88 -2.17
CA LEU A 526 -38.70 -3.26 -0.79
C LEU A 526 -37.75 -2.23 -0.19
N VAL A 527 -38.24 -1.51 0.82
CA VAL A 527 -37.40 -0.62 1.64
C VAL A 527 -36.68 -1.46 2.67
N VAL A 528 -35.35 -1.46 2.60
CA VAL A 528 -34.46 -2.19 3.50
C VAL A 528 -33.83 -1.18 4.45
N GLN A 529 -34.13 -1.33 5.74
CA GLN A 529 -33.43 -0.62 6.80
C GLN A 529 -32.42 -1.56 7.44
N ARG A 530 -31.14 -1.16 7.48
CA ARG A 530 -30.06 -1.99 8.03
C ARG A 530 -30.25 -2.22 9.53
N ALA A 531 -30.25 -3.49 9.95
CA ALA A 531 -30.43 -3.89 11.34
C ALA A 531 -29.13 -3.79 12.14
N LEU A 532 -29.27 -3.60 13.45
CA LEU A 532 -28.15 -3.62 14.40
C LEU A 532 -27.46 -4.99 14.43
N ARG A 533 -26.13 -4.96 14.39
CA ARG A 533 -25.25 -6.13 14.49
C ARG A 533 -24.51 -6.15 15.82
N SER A 534 -24.24 -7.36 16.30
CA SER A 534 -23.52 -7.63 17.56
C SER A 534 -22.12 -8.20 17.33
N THR A 535 -21.62 -8.13 16.09
CA THR A 535 -20.29 -8.61 15.66
C THR A 535 -19.16 -7.90 16.40
N LEU A 536 -19.30 -6.60 16.63
CA LEU A 536 -18.31 -5.76 17.32
C LEU A 536 -18.49 -5.69 18.84
N GLU A 537 -19.53 -6.33 19.40
CA GLU A 537 -19.69 -6.40 20.86
C GLU A 537 -18.46 -7.06 21.51
N ASN A 538 -17.85 -6.38 22.47
CA ASN A 538 -16.61 -6.78 23.14
C ASN A 538 -15.42 -7.02 22.19
N ALA A 539 -15.33 -6.27 21.08
CA ALA A 539 -14.23 -6.36 20.12
C ALA A 539 -12.84 -6.24 20.74
N ASP A 540 -12.68 -5.37 21.72
CA ASP A 540 -11.48 -5.24 22.54
C ASP A 540 -11.01 -6.57 23.14
N LYS A 541 -11.93 -7.43 23.59
CA LYS A 541 -11.59 -8.69 24.24
C LYS A 541 -11.25 -9.79 23.26
N TRP A 542 -12.04 -9.92 22.19
CA TRP A 542 -11.87 -11.03 21.26
C TRP A 542 -10.85 -10.75 20.16
N ALA A 543 -10.64 -9.48 19.81
CA ALA A 543 -9.58 -9.11 18.89
C ALA A 543 -8.23 -9.50 19.49
N GLY A 544 -8.06 -9.34 20.80
CA GLY A 544 -6.79 -9.64 21.48
C GLY A 544 -5.61 -8.83 20.92
N ALA A 545 -5.91 -7.74 20.22
CA ALA A 545 -4.95 -6.79 19.69
C ALA A 545 -4.50 -5.83 20.80
N LYS A 546 -3.25 -5.38 20.76
CA LYS A 546 -2.70 -4.52 21.81
C LYS A 546 -3.01 -3.04 21.61
N ALA A 547 -3.05 -2.59 20.35
CA ALA A 547 -3.23 -1.17 20.02
C ALA A 547 -4.30 -0.93 18.94
N THR A 548 -4.76 -1.98 18.27
CA THR A 548 -5.73 -1.88 17.17
C THR A 548 -7.14 -2.17 17.66
N THR A 549 -8.06 -1.25 17.38
CA THR A 549 -9.49 -1.42 17.59
C THR A 549 -10.17 -1.85 16.30
N VAL A 550 -11.23 -2.65 16.39
CA VAL A 550 -11.98 -3.11 15.22
C VAL A 550 -13.13 -2.16 14.94
N SER A 551 -13.12 -1.52 13.77
CA SER A 551 -14.18 -0.60 13.34
C SER A 551 -15.17 -1.26 12.38
N PHE A 552 -14.78 -2.33 11.69
CA PHE A 552 -15.68 -3.13 10.85
C PHE A 552 -15.25 -4.59 10.76
N SER A 553 -16.21 -5.51 10.72
CA SER A 553 -16.00 -6.93 10.43
C SER A 553 -16.65 -7.30 9.12
N SER A 554 -15.97 -8.09 8.27
CA SER A 554 -16.56 -8.68 7.06
C SER A 554 -17.91 -9.37 7.30
N LEU A 555 -18.14 -9.93 8.51
CA LEU A 555 -19.44 -10.51 8.88
C LEU A 555 -20.60 -9.50 8.91
N ASP A 556 -20.33 -8.20 8.88
CA ASP A 556 -21.36 -7.17 8.75
C ASP A 556 -21.74 -6.89 7.30
N GLY A 557 -21.18 -7.60 6.33
CA GLY A 557 -21.53 -7.49 4.91
C GLY A 557 -20.49 -6.66 4.16
N TYR A 558 -20.90 -5.55 3.57
CA TYR A 558 -20.05 -4.71 2.73
C TYR A 558 -19.82 -3.31 3.35
N PRO A 559 -18.58 -2.78 3.38
CA PRO A 559 -18.25 -1.55 4.10
C PRO A 559 -18.19 -0.27 3.25
N TYR A 560 -18.31 -0.32 1.91
CA TYR A 560 -18.20 0.90 1.10
C TYR A 560 -19.57 1.50 0.78
N SER A 561 -19.67 2.81 0.97
CA SER A 561 -20.80 3.66 0.63
C SER A 561 -20.29 5.00 0.11
N GLU A 562 -21.15 5.77 -0.57
CA GLU A 562 -20.78 7.12 -1.04
C GLU A 562 -20.47 8.07 0.12
N ASP A 563 -21.15 7.89 1.26
CA ASP A 563 -21.05 8.77 2.44
C ASP A 563 -20.07 8.25 3.51
N MET A 564 -19.25 7.24 3.21
CA MET A 564 -18.41 6.56 4.22
C MET A 564 -17.44 7.49 4.96
N GLY A 565 -17.03 8.60 4.33
CA GLY A 565 -16.19 9.62 4.95
C GLY A 565 -16.91 10.42 6.05
N GLU A 566 -18.23 10.60 5.93
CA GLU A 566 -19.05 11.33 6.90
C GLU A 566 -19.69 10.41 7.95
N GLN A 567 -20.07 9.20 7.52
CA GLN A 567 -20.90 8.27 8.29
C GLN A 567 -20.13 7.06 8.86
N GLY A 568 -18.84 6.92 8.53
CA GLY A 568 -18.05 5.72 8.86
C GLY A 568 -18.29 4.56 7.90
N TRP A 569 -17.76 3.38 8.21
CA TRP A 569 -17.85 2.19 7.33
C TRP A 569 -19.28 1.65 7.15
N VAL A 570 -20.10 1.77 8.19
CA VAL A 570 -21.48 1.29 8.22
C VAL A 570 -22.25 2.17 9.20
N SER A 571 -23.44 2.64 8.80
CA SER A 571 -24.34 3.33 9.70
C SER A 571 -25.57 2.49 10.04
N GLU A 572 -25.87 2.39 11.35
CA GLU A 572 -27.11 1.77 11.80
C GLU A 572 -28.29 2.59 11.28
N GLY A 573 -29.29 1.89 10.74
CA GLY A 573 -30.48 2.54 10.20
C GLY A 573 -30.33 3.05 8.77
N ASP A 574 -29.20 2.80 8.09
CA ASP A 574 -29.05 3.03 6.66
C ASP A 574 -30.23 2.42 5.89
N VAL A 575 -30.84 3.22 5.03
CA VAL A 575 -32.01 2.84 4.25
C VAL A 575 -31.63 2.77 2.78
N CYS A 576 -32.02 1.67 2.12
CA CYS A 576 -31.97 1.54 0.68
C CYS A 576 -33.30 0.96 0.17
N GLU A 577 -33.59 1.16 -1.10
CA GLU A 577 -34.83 0.67 -1.73
C GLU A 577 -34.49 -0.25 -2.90
N LEU A 578 -34.95 -1.50 -2.81
CA LEU A 578 -34.85 -2.48 -3.88
C LEU A 578 -36.06 -2.40 -4.79
N SER A 579 -35.84 -2.48 -6.10
CA SER A 579 -36.89 -2.70 -7.09
C SER A 579 -36.80 -4.11 -7.64
N PHE A 580 -37.88 -4.87 -7.54
CA PHE A 580 -37.98 -6.22 -8.08
C PHE A 580 -37.67 -6.23 -9.57
N ASP A 581 -38.29 -5.32 -10.33
CA ASP A 581 -38.09 -5.27 -11.77
C ASP A 581 -36.67 -4.90 -12.17
N ARG A 582 -36.05 -3.95 -11.46
CA ARG A 582 -34.68 -3.52 -11.75
C ARG A 582 -33.65 -4.61 -11.48
N CYS A 583 -33.83 -5.35 -10.39
CA CYS A 583 -32.84 -6.28 -9.86
C CYS A 583 -33.09 -7.73 -10.28
N PHE A 584 -34.32 -8.12 -10.61
CA PHE A 584 -34.72 -9.52 -10.80
C PHE A 584 -35.59 -9.81 -12.03
N ALA A 585 -36.26 -8.84 -12.65
CA ALA A 585 -37.24 -9.17 -13.70
C ALA A 585 -36.60 -9.85 -14.92
N SER A 586 -36.98 -11.11 -15.10
CA SER A 586 -36.77 -11.98 -16.26
C SER A 586 -35.36 -11.93 -16.85
N HIS A 587 -34.37 -12.26 -16.04
CA HIS A 587 -33.10 -12.75 -16.53
C HIS A 587 -33.24 -14.24 -16.86
N ASP A 588 -32.72 -14.70 -18.01
CA ASP A 588 -32.85 -16.09 -18.44
C ASP A 588 -32.22 -17.09 -17.44
N THR A 589 -31.23 -16.66 -16.65
CA THR A 589 -30.45 -17.53 -15.75
C THR A 589 -30.01 -16.87 -14.44
N ALA A 590 -29.70 -17.69 -13.43
CA ALA A 590 -29.19 -17.25 -12.13
C ALA A 590 -27.83 -16.56 -12.26
N SER A 591 -26.94 -17.08 -13.12
CA SER A 591 -25.67 -16.45 -13.48
C SER A 591 -25.86 -15.05 -14.07
N ARG A 592 -26.87 -14.84 -14.93
CA ARG A 592 -27.17 -13.52 -15.49
C ARG A 592 -27.72 -12.55 -14.43
N THR A 593 -28.62 -13.02 -13.58
CA THR A 593 -29.11 -12.23 -12.43
C THR A 593 -27.96 -11.83 -11.51
N PHE A 594 -27.04 -12.76 -11.23
CA PHE A 594 -25.85 -12.48 -10.44
C PHE A 594 -25.00 -11.37 -11.07
N GLN A 595 -24.71 -11.46 -12.38
CA GLN A 595 -23.94 -10.42 -13.09
C GLN A 595 -24.61 -9.04 -12.99
N ARG A 596 -25.95 -8.98 -13.13
CA ARG A 596 -26.73 -7.75 -12.98
C ARG A 596 -26.49 -7.11 -11.62
N ILE A 597 -26.73 -7.86 -10.53
CA ILE A 597 -26.66 -7.29 -9.18
C ILE A 597 -25.23 -7.11 -8.67
N ALA A 598 -24.27 -7.90 -9.17
CA ALA A 598 -22.89 -7.85 -8.73
C ALA A 598 -22.10 -6.74 -9.44
N PHE A 599 -22.35 -6.51 -10.74
CA PHE A 599 -21.46 -5.67 -11.56
C PHE A 599 -22.16 -4.51 -12.28
N GLU A 600 -23.41 -4.68 -12.74
CA GLU A 600 -24.13 -3.64 -13.49
C GLU A 600 -24.89 -2.67 -12.58
N GLU A 601 -25.54 -3.20 -11.54
CA GLU A 601 -26.32 -2.45 -10.55
C GLU A 601 -25.77 -2.70 -9.14
N PRO A 602 -24.45 -2.50 -8.91
CA PRO A 602 -23.81 -2.97 -7.70
C PRO A 602 -24.33 -2.24 -6.46
N ILE A 603 -24.62 -0.94 -6.54
CA ILE A 603 -25.09 -0.13 -5.41
C ILE A 603 -26.59 -0.36 -5.17
N LEU A 604 -27.42 -0.11 -6.19
CA LEU A 604 -28.88 -0.08 -6.04
C LEU A 604 -29.52 -1.47 -5.91
N CYS A 605 -28.82 -2.53 -6.37
CA CYS A 605 -29.26 -3.91 -6.17
C CYS A 605 -28.32 -4.65 -5.23
N GLY A 606 -27.05 -4.87 -5.61
CA GLY A 606 -26.15 -5.77 -4.88
C GLY A 606 -25.94 -5.38 -3.41
N ASP A 607 -25.57 -4.14 -3.13
CA ASP A 607 -25.25 -3.67 -1.78
C ASP A 607 -26.50 -3.68 -0.89
N CYS A 608 -27.64 -3.28 -1.46
CA CYS A 608 -28.92 -3.33 -0.75
C CYS A 608 -29.44 -4.76 -0.51
N ILE A 609 -29.17 -5.71 -1.42
CA ILE A 609 -29.41 -7.14 -1.22
C ILE A 609 -28.56 -7.69 -0.08
N ILE A 610 -27.28 -7.30 0.00
CA ILE A 610 -26.41 -7.66 1.13
C ILE A 610 -27.01 -7.13 2.44
N HIS A 611 -27.46 -5.88 2.49
CA HIS A 611 -28.12 -5.33 3.68
C HIS A 611 -29.36 -6.15 4.09
N ALA A 612 -30.22 -6.50 3.13
CA ALA A 612 -31.39 -7.32 3.39
C ALA A 612 -31.02 -8.70 3.95
N LEU A 613 -30.04 -9.37 3.34
CA LEU A 613 -29.60 -10.71 3.78
C LEU A 613 -28.86 -10.69 5.11
N ILE A 614 -28.13 -9.63 5.44
CA ILE A 614 -27.54 -9.42 6.77
C ILE A 614 -28.64 -9.37 7.83
N ASN A 615 -29.75 -8.66 7.58
CA ASN A 615 -30.90 -8.61 8.49
C ASN A 615 -31.51 -10.01 8.71
N GLN A 616 -31.51 -10.85 7.67
CA GLN A 616 -32.06 -12.22 7.73
C GLN A 616 -31.08 -13.22 8.36
N SER A 617 -29.81 -12.84 8.55
CA SER A 617 -28.75 -13.71 9.08
C SER A 617 -28.56 -13.58 10.59
N GLY A 618 -29.51 -12.95 11.29
CA GLY A 618 -29.46 -12.73 12.73
C GLY A 618 -28.47 -11.64 13.12
N LYS A 619 -27.94 -11.70 14.35
CA LYS A 619 -27.11 -10.63 14.91
C LYS A 619 -25.62 -10.68 14.54
N ARG A 620 -25.10 -11.84 14.12
CA ARG A 620 -23.65 -12.06 13.96
C ARG A 620 -23.24 -12.91 12.75
N GLY A 621 -24.10 -13.82 12.30
CA GLY A 621 -23.77 -14.79 11.24
C GLY A 621 -24.20 -14.36 9.84
N LEU A 622 -24.14 -15.33 8.91
CA LEU A 622 -24.40 -15.18 7.46
C LEU A 622 -25.37 -16.23 6.88
N GLU A 623 -26.15 -16.93 7.72
CA GLU A 623 -26.99 -18.07 7.28
C GLU A 623 -27.90 -17.79 6.06
N ALA A 624 -28.39 -16.56 5.89
CA ALA A 624 -29.27 -16.23 4.77
C ALA A 624 -28.54 -16.23 3.41
N PHE A 625 -27.22 -16.08 3.39
CA PHE A 625 -26.42 -16.14 2.17
C PHE A 625 -26.11 -17.56 1.72
N LEU A 626 -26.09 -18.51 2.66
CA LEU A 626 -25.45 -19.81 2.45
C LEU A 626 -26.38 -20.81 1.75
N PRO A 627 -25.83 -21.76 0.96
CA PRO A 627 -26.60 -22.91 0.47
C PRO A 627 -27.12 -23.77 1.63
N PRO A 628 -28.18 -24.59 1.42
CA PRO A 628 -28.64 -25.53 2.44
C PRO A 628 -27.55 -26.56 2.78
N LYS A 629 -27.66 -27.16 3.97
CA LYS A 629 -26.79 -28.29 4.36
C LYS A 629 -27.04 -29.48 3.41
N SER A 630 -25.96 -30.20 3.10
CA SER A 630 -25.97 -31.31 2.14
C SER A 630 -25.15 -32.48 2.66
N ASP A 631 -25.56 -33.70 2.33
CA ASP A 631 -24.85 -34.95 2.62
C ASP A 631 -23.74 -35.26 1.61
N LYS A 632 -23.55 -34.42 0.57
CA LYS A 632 -22.45 -34.54 -0.40
C LYS A 632 -21.09 -34.59 0.31
N PRO A 633 -20.14 -35.38 -0.20
CA PRO A 633 -18.86 -35.56 0.46
C PRO A 633 -18.06 -34.26 0.47
N ILE A 634 -17.32 -34.07 1.56
CA ILE A 634 -16.45 -32.92 1.75
C ILE A 634 -15.13 -33.23 1.07
N SER A 635 -14.79 -32.45 0.06
CA SER A 635 -13.51 -32.57 -0.63
C SER A 635 -12.56 -31.44 -0.28
N ARG A 636 -11.30 -31.82 -0.06
CA ARG A 636 -10.19 -30.88 0.16
C ARG A 636 -9.45 -30.51 -1.14
N GLN A 637 -9.83 -31.10 -2.27
CA GLN A 637 -9.13 -30.91 -3.55
C GLN A 637 -9.71 -29.76 -4.38
N ALA A 638 -10.94 -29.34 -4.12
CA ALA A 638 -11.54 -28.21 -4.82
C ALA A 638 -10.95 -26.90 -4.29
N LYS A 639 -10.47 -26.03 -5.19
CA LYS A 639 -10.02 -24.68 -4.85
C LYS A 639 -11.28 -23.80 -4.68
N PRO A 640 -11.58 -23.31 -3.47
CA PRO A 640 -12.82 -22.61 -3.19
C PRO A 640 -12.72 -21.13 -3.61
N THR A 641 -12.62 -20.88 -4.92
CA THR A 641 -12.51 -19.53 -5.47
C THR A 641 -13.33 -19.42 -6.75
N LEU A 642 -13.95 -18.25 -6.99
CA LEU A 642 -14.54 -17.93 -8.29
C LEU A 642 -13.44 -17.59 -9.30
N PRO A 643 -13.72 -17.60 -10.61
CA PRO A 643 -12.70 -17.27 -11.62
C PRO A 643 -12.05 -15.90 -11.40
N LEU A 644 -10.74 -15.84 -11.65
CA LEU A 644 -9.86 -14.70 -11.35
C LEU A 644 -9.63 -13.82 -12.59
N SER A 645 -10.65 -13.62 -13.44
CA SER A 645 -10.53 -12.76 -14.62
C SER A 645 -10.55 -11.27 -14.24
N SER A 646 -9.85 -10.42 -14.99
CA SER A 646 -9.95 -8.94 -14.92
C SER A 646 -11.27 -8.39 -15.45
N ARG A 647 -12.01 -9.17 -16.26
CA ARG A 647 -13.35 -8.80 -16.77
C ARG A 647 -14.37 -9.84 -16.36
N TRP A 648 -15.47 -9.38 -15.76
CA TRP A 648 -16.53 -10.27 -15.29
C TRP A 648 -17.36 -10.84 -16.45
N GLN A 649 -17.40 -10.17 -17.60
CA GLN A 649 -18.12 -10.61 -18.80
C GLN A 649 -17.55 -11.91 -19.38
N ASP A 650 -16.26 -12.17 -19.15
CA ASP A 650 -15.56 -13.35 -19.64
C ASP A 650 -15.69 -14.55 -18.69
N VAL A 651 -16.42 -14.40 -17.59
CA VAL A 651 -16.52 -15.40 -16.53
C VAL A 651 -17.83 -16.18 -16.62
N ASP A 652 -17.73 -17.51 -16.60
CA ASP A 652 -18.87 -18.39 -16.39
C ASP A 652 -19.15 -18.57 -14.89
N PHE A 653 -20.20 -17.91 -14.41
CA PHE A 653 -20.62 -17.95 -13.01
C PHE A 653 -21.59 -19.08 -12.68
N LYS A 654 -21.84 -20.03 -13.58
CA LYS A 654 -22.70 -21.19 -13.29
C LYS A 654 -22.13 -22.03 -12.15
N LEU A 655 -23.03 -22.65 -11.38
CA LEU A 655 -22.63 -23.51 -10.27
C LEU A 655 -21.71 -24.66 -10.73
N ALA A 656 -22.08 -25.36 -11.80
CA ALA A 656 -21.32 -26.50 -12.34
C ALA A 656 -19.93 -26.11 -12.88
N SER A 657 -19.73 -24.83 -13.20
CA SER A 657 -18.44 -24.30 -13.69
C SER A 657 -17.49 -23.95 -12.53
N ALA A 658 -18.04 -23.54 -11.38
CA ALA A 658 -17.26 -23.17 -10.19
C ALA A 658 -17.10 -24.34 -9.19
N VAL A 659 -18.14 -25.16 -9.02
CA VAL A 659 -18.23 -26.20 -8.00
C VAL A 659 -18.42 -27.55 -8.69
N PRO A 660 -17.44 -28.47 -8.59
CA PRO A 660 -17.61 -29.81 -9.13
C PRO A 660 -18.80 -30.54 -8.49
N ASP A 661 -19.57 -31.30 -9.27
CA ASP A 661 -20.84 -31.92 -8.82
C ASP A 661 -20.76 -32.77 -7.55
N TRP A 662 -19.59 -33.37 -7.32
CA TRP A 662 -19.28 -34.24 -6.19
C TRP A 662 -18.88 -33.48 -4.92
N VAL A 663 -18.72 -32.15 -4.99
CA VAL A 663 -18.32 -31.30 -3.87
C VAL A 663 -19.55 -30.78 -3.12
N ASN A 664 -19.46 -30.72 -1.79
CA ASN A 664 -20.45 -30.07 -0.97
C ASN A 664 -20.45 -28.53 -1.19
N THR A 665 -21.49 -28.03 -1.85
CA THR A 665 -21.63 -26.61 -2.23
C THR A 665 -21.52 -25.65 -1.04
N ARG A 666 -22.18 -25.96 0.07
CA ARG A 666 -22.15 -25.11 1.28
C ARG A 666 -20.73 -25.01 1.84
N GLN A 667 -20.03 -26.13 1.91
CA GLN A 667 -18.65 -26.17 2.41
C GLN A 667 -17.65 -25.49 1.46
N PHE A 668 -17.88 -25.58 0.14
CA PHE A 668 -17.13 -24.78 -0.83
C PHE A 668 -17.29 -23.28 -0.57
N VAL A 669 -18.54 -22.81 -0.41
CA VAL A 669 -18.85 -21.41 -0.13
C VAL A 669 -18.21 -20.95 1.18
N LEU A 670 -18.34 -21.72 2.27
CA LEU A 670 -17.77 -21.35 3.57
C LEU A 670 -16.24 -21.20 3.51
N ARG A 671 -15.55 -22.10 2.79
CA ARG A 671 -14.09 -22.01 2.60
C ARG A 671 -13.70 -20.81 1.75
N MET A 672 -14.50 -20.50 0.72
CA MET A 672 -14.29 -19.34 -0.14
C MET A 672 -14.46 -18.04 0.63
N LEU A 673 -15.53 -17.92 1.43
CA LEU A 673 -15.75 -16.77 2.31
C LEU A 673 -14.61 -16.63 3.32
N GLN A 674 -14.14 -17.73 3.92
CA GLN A 674 -13.01 -17.68 4.86
C GLN A 674 -11.74 -17.13 4.21
N GLN A 675 -11.48 -17.44 2.94
CA GLN A 675 -10.32 -16.95 2.20
C GLN A 675 -10.32 -15.42 2.07
N TYR A 676 -11.51 -14.81 1.90
CA TYR A 676 -11.67 -13.37 1.71
C TYR A 676 -12.13 -12.64 2.97
N ARG A 677 -11.95 -13.25 4.15
CA ARG A 677 -12.26 -12.57 5.41
C ARG A 677 -11.30 -11.43 5.68
N PHE A 678 -11.85 -10.35 6.21
CA PHE A 678 -11.09 -9.18 6.62
C PHE A 678 -11.78 -8.43 7.77
N VAL A 679 -11.02 -7.53 8.36
CA VAL A 679 -11.40 -6.56 9.37
C VAL A 679 -10.87 -5.19 8.95
N LEU A 680 -11.66 -4.13 9.12
CA LEU A 680 -11.12 -2.77 9.10
C LEU A 680 -10.77 -2.37 10.53
N GLY A 681 -9.50 -2.01 10.74
CA GLY A 681 -8.94 -1.71 12.04
C GLY A 681 -8.50 -0.26 12.14
N GLU A 682 -8.63 0.31 13.32
CA GLU A 682 -8.12 1.63 13.68
C GLU A 682 -6.99 1.46 14.71
N THR A 683 -5.80 1.91 14.33
CA THR A 683 -4.63 1.98 15.20
C THR A 683 -4.27 3.45 15.37
N PRO A 684 -4.06 3.96 16.60
CA PRO A 684 -3.60 5.33 16.79
C PRO A 684 -2.29 5.58 16.01
N PHE A 685 -2.32 6.51 15.07
CA PHE A 685 -1.18 6.79 14.20
C PHE A 685 -1.01 8.27 13.92
N VAL A 686 0.16 8.62 13.39
CA VAL A 686 0.44 9.94 12.83
C VAL A 686 1.25 9.78 11.54
N PHE A 687 0.93 10.61 10.56
CA PHE A 687 1.72 10.81 9.35
C PHE A 687 2.27 12.24 9.41
N ALA A 688 3.57 12.36 9.66
CA ALA A 688 4.27 13.61 9.86
C ALA A 688 5.19 13.87 8.66
N ILE A 689 4.97 14.97 7.96
CA ILE A 689 5.80 15.36 6.82
C ILE A 689 6.85 16.36 7.29
N VAL A 690 8.13 16.02 7.12
CA VAL A 690 9.27 16.85 7.48
C VAL A 690 9.80 17.53 6.20
N THR A 691 9.66 18.84 6.12
CA THR A 691 10.10 19.65 4.96
C THR A 691 11.35 20.49 5.23
N GLY A 692 11.75 20.60 6.48
CA GLY A 692 12.90 21.39 6.96
C GLY A 692 12.99 21.41 8.49
N PRO A 693 13.99 22.09 9.08
CA PRO A 693 14.30 21.97 10.51
C PRO A 693 13.16 22.37 11.46
N GLU A 694 12.41 23.42 11.12
CA GLU A 694 11.27 23.85 11.94
C GLU A 694 10.17 22.78 11.96
N SER A 695 9.82 22.23 10.79
CA SER A 695 8.81 21.17 10.70
C SER A 695 9.27 19.88 11.39
N ALA A 696 10.57 19.54 11.32
CA ALA A 696 11.15 18.41 12.06
C ALA A 696 10.93 18.60 13.56
N ALA A 697 11.35 19.74 14.11
CA ALA A 697 11.22 20.05 15.54
C ALA A 697 9.75 20.06 16.01
N GLN A 698 8.85 20.64 15.22
CA GLN A 698 7.41 20.67 15.54
C GLN A 698 6.80 19.25 15.50
N ASN A 699 7.11 18.46 14.47
CA ASN A 699 6.57 17.12 14.31
C ASN A 699 7.01 16.20 15.46
N VAL A 700 8.31 16.16 15.79
CA VAL A 700 8.80 15.32 16.89
C VAL A 700 8.20 15.74 18.24
N GLN A 701 8.00 17.04 18.46
CA GLN A 701 7.33 17.55 19.66
C GLN A 701 5.85 17.12 19.72
N VAL A 702 5.13 17.19 18.61
CA VAL A 702 3.74 16.74 18.53
C VAL A 702 3.65 15.23 18.79
N ILE A 703 4.57 14.45 18.22
CA ILE A 703 4.63 13.00 18.43
C ILE A 703 4.89 12.68 19.91
N ASP A 704 5.86 13.35 20.54
CA ASP A 704 6.20 13.16 21.96
C ASP A 704 5.05 13.57 22.90
N SER A 705 4.20 14.53 22.48
CA SER A 705 3.03 14.94 23.25
C SER A 705 1.87 13.93 23.25
N LYS A 706 1.95 12.88 22.42
CA LYS A 706 0.87 11.90 22.17
C LYS A 706 1.33 10.45 22.42
N PRO A 707 1.47 10.02 23.69
CA PRO A 707 1.93 8.67 24.04
C PRO A 707 0.94 7.54 23.66
N GLU A 708 -0.27 7.88 23.22
CA GLU A 708 -1.25 6.93 22.70
C GLU A 708 -0.94 6.45 21.28
N LEU A 709 -0.11 7.17 20.52
CA LEU A 709 0.29 6.78 19.15
C LEU A 709 1.03 5.45 19.17
N ALA A 710 0.63 4.52 18.31
CA ALA A 710 1.22 3.18 18.20
C ALA A 710 2.05 3.00 16.94
N ILE A 711 1.68 3.66 15.85
CA ILE A 711 2.44 3.66 14.59
C ILE A 711 2.73 5.10 14.19
N LEU A 712 3.99 5.39 13.90
CA LEU A 712 4.46 6.69 13.47
C LEU A 712 4.95 6.56 12.03
N CYS A 713 4.66 7.54 11.18
CA CYS A 713 5.32 7.71 9.89
C CYS A 713 5.90 9.12 9.86
N VAL A 714 7.21 9.23 9.66
CA VAL A 714 7.95 10.48 9.63
C VAL A 714 8.59 10.60 8.24
N ASN A 715 7.79 11.05 7.28
CA ASN A 715 8.18 11.14 5.88
C ASN A 715 9.04 12.40 5.63
N ASP A 716 10.22 12.23 5.05
CA ASP A 716 11.27 13.23 4.93
C ASP A 716 11.25 13.96 3.57
N ASP A 717 10.20 14.76 3.32
CA ASP A 717 10.09 15.65 2.15
C ASP A 717 11.00 16.91 2.25
N VAL A 718 12.22 16.76 2.75
CA VAL A 718 13.10 17.87 3.13
C VAL A 718 13.53 18.69 1.91
N ALA A 719 13.18 19.97 1.90
CA ALA A 719 13.56 20.91 0.84
C ALA A 719 14.85 21.68 1.18
N GLU A 720 15.08 21.98 2.46
CA GLU A 720 16.19 22.80 2.94
C GLU A 720 16.65 22.38 4.34
N GLY A 721 17.89 22.70 4.71
CA GLY A 721 18.41 22.49 6.07
C GLY A 721 18.63 21.03 6.46
N ASP A 722 19.00 20.18 5.51
CA ASP A 722 19.13 18.72 5.68
C ASP A 722 19.99 18.31 6.88
N ASP A 723 21.17 18.90 7.06
CA ASP A 723 22.03 18.61 8.21
C ASP A 723 21.31 18.84 9.56
N SER A 724 20.55 19.94 9.67
CA SER A 724 19.82 20.25 10.90
C SER A 724 18.61 19.33 11.09
N VAL A 725 17.95 18.92 10.00
CA VAL A 725 16.89 17.91 10.07
C VAL A 725 17.47 16.58 10.54
N ARG A 726 18.57 16.12 9.93
CA ARG A 726 19.28 14.90 10.32
C ARG A 726 19.66 14.94 11.80
N ASP A 727 20.26 16.02 12.27
CA ASP A 727 20.63 16.17 13.69
C ASP A 727 19.41 16.05 14.63
N ILE A 728 18.27 16.66 14.27
CA ILE A 728 17.02 16.59 15.04
C ILE A 728 16.46 15.17 15.05
N LEU A 729 16.35 14.54 13.89
CA LEU A 729 15.77 13.20 13.73
C LEU A 729 16.68 12.14 14.37
N GLU A 730 17.99 12.20 14.15
CA GLU A 730 18.97 11.30 14.76
C GLU A 730 18.91 11.39 16.28
N GLN A 731 18.89 12.61 16.85
CA GLN A 731 18.78 12.81 18.29
C GLN A 731 17.46 12.24 18.85
N TRP A 732 16.36 12.47 18.15
CA TRP A 732 15.03 12.01 18.56
C TRP A 732 14.91 10.48 18.48
N MET A 733 15.30 9.89 17.35
CA MET A 733 15.25 8.44 17.11
C MET A 733 16.21 7.68 18.03
N SER A 734 17.45 8.15 18.17
CA SER A 734 18.43 7.57 19.10
C SER A 734 17.98 7.70 20.54
N GLY A 735 17.28 8.79 20.89
CA GLY A 735 16.70 8.97 22.21
C GLY A 735 15.58 7.98 22.54
N ARG A 736 14.76 7.62 21.54
CA ARG A 736 13.63 6.69 21.68
C ARG A 736 14.05 5.23 21.62
N TRP A 737 14.87 4.85 20.64
CA TRP A 737 15.26 3.47 20.35
C TRP A 737 16.78 3.31 20.43
N ASN A 738 17.32 3.47 21.63
CA ASN A 738 18.76 3.44 21.89
C ASN A 738 19.37 2.04 21.97
N GLN A 739 18.54 0.99 22.00
CA GLN A 739 19.03 -0.38 22.17
C GLN A 739 19.47 -0.96 20.83
N SER A 740 20.78 -1.11 20.65
CA SER A 740 21.34 -1.82 19.50
C SER A 740 20.89 -3.28 19.47
N ALA A 741 20.55 -3.76 18.28
CA ALA A 741 20.40 -5.18 18.00
C ALA A 741 21.77 -5.89 17.97
N ALA A 742 21.75 -7.22 17.97
CA ALA A 742 22.95 -8.05 18.10
C ALA A 742 23.77 -8.08 16.81
N TRP A 743 23.10 -7.89 15.68
CA TRP A 743 23.68 -7.79 14.34
C TRP A 743 24.15 -6.38 13.98
N GLU A 744 24.09 -5.43 14.91
CA GLU A 744 24.66 -4.10 14.70
C GLU A 744 26.13 -4.05 15.08
N GLN A 745 26.91 -3.24 14.36
CA GLN A 745 28.30 -2.93 14.68
C GLN A 745 28.42 -2.37 16.10
N ARG A 746 29.46 -2.79 16.82
CA ARG A 746 29.68 -2.45 18.24
C ARG A 746 30.63 -1.28 18.47
#